data_AF-A0A9W8WGX0-F1
#
_entry.id   AF-A0A9W8WGX0-F1
#
_cell.length_a   1.000
_cell.length_b   1.000
_cell.length_c   1.000
_cell.angle_alpha   90.00
_cell.angle_beta   90.00
_cell.angle_gamma   90.00
#
_symmetry.space_group_name_H-M   'P 1'
#
loop_
_entity.id
_entity.type
_entity.pdbx_description
1 polymer ?
#
loop_
_entity_poly.entity_id
_entity_poly.type
_entity_poly.pdbx_seq_one_letter_code
_entity_poly.pdbx_strand_id
1 'polypeptide(L)'
;MRLSLQPLLLLGLSSLGAAVFQDEVGHIDFHHALVGVPQVETTFFHRPRKQDKASLLYTLSDVGIVGAVNPSNGALVWRQQISDGIPNGGGFLRAAEGEHWVAAAHGARVQAWDALTGRNVWHNEFKGEVKDLEILELTESSRKDVLVLFEEDGSTVLRRIHGTLGQVVWEFREVAKNIPLQVSTDISKIYVVSLHGSPSSYSLKVTALDTVAGTRVDDLSIGTKGDVHGPKDVMFVGGNSAAPILAWADASLSKLKVNVLGSKTTQELKLPAEAVSVAIHAPHLTQSQPHFLVHTRTKTGNKAEVYHTNLKNNQVSKAYELPHLSGLGAISTSSEGANVYFARITEDETLVVSSESHAVLARWPTKPAGTIEAVHAVAEVLKKPGGEGFAVRAAALTKSEDWVLVRNGEIAWKRPEGLSAAVAAVWADVPGSENLAKVLEQEAHTNPIEAYIHRVTRHIDDLQYLPDYLASLPERFITGVFGGEPVSKKEGLHRDTFGFNKLIVLATRRGRMYGLSTEHNGQIVWSKSVLPQLPGETLDAKGIYAKDEGIVTLRGAKGEYVAIKSDTGDVVEVMPPGSLPHVSSTVVVDSSSGKWLLPIGVNGEAGPIPAGWTPDQTIVIRGEGDILKGVKFVEENNKVSEEEVWQLQLFPGQTIVDIAKPSSHDPVASIGRVLADRRVSYKYLNPNTIVVAAADKAESTLSVQLVDTVSGQVLASSSYAGVDSTKPISCTMAENWYACTFFGQYTLEDGTKRSIKGYQIVVSDLYESSSPNDRGPLGDSVNFSSLKPMDTPTGPPLPWVEEQAYVLSQPLDSLAVTQTRQGIANRQVLGYLPESHGIVGLSRQILDPRRPVGRDSTPAEKEAEGLIKYTPGIEIDPKSVVSHQRNVLGVKGIVASPAIVESTSLVVAYGVDVFGTRVAPSGVFDILGNGFNKVTLVSTVVALLGGVLFLSPMVRRKQINRRWEGL
;
A
#
# COMPACT_ATOMS: atom_id res chain seq x y z
N MET A 1 46.69 3.26 48.67
CA MET A 1 45.96 4.11 47.72
C MET A 1 45.74 3.31 46.44
N ARG A 2 44.57 2.65 46.33
CA ARG A 2 44.11 1.95 45.11
C ARG A 2 42.90 2.74 44.61
N LEU A 3 43.08 3.54 43.57
CA LEU A 3 41.98 4.18 42.86
C LEU A 3 41.38 3.15 41.91
N SER A 4 40.10 2.89 42.09
CA SER A 4 39.31 1.87 41.42
C SER A 4 39.05 2.23 39.96
N LEU A 5 39.30 1.25 39.09
CA LEU A 5 38.92 1.15 37.68
C LEU A 5 37.40 0.96 37.50
N GLN A 6 36.58 1.75 38.21
CA GLN A 6 35.12 1.63 38.20
C GLN A 6 34.34 2.40 37.12
N PRO A 7 34.89 3.33 36.29
CA PRO A 7 34.05 3.97 35.26
C PRO A 7 33.97 3.18 33.94
N LEU A 8 34.82 2.18 33.68
CA LEU A 8 34.81 1.47 32.40
C LEU A 8 33.76 0.36 32.28
N LEU A 9 33.20 -0.12 33.40
CA LEU A 9 32.23 -1.23 33.40
C LEU A 9 30.76 -0.77 33.27
N LEU A 10 30.51 0.54 33.28
CA LEU A 10 29.17 1.12 33.12
C LEU A 10 28.80 1.43 31.65
N LEU A 11 29.72 1.26 30.70
CA LEU A 11 29.45 1.40 29.26
C LEU A 11 28.97 0.10 28.59
N GLY A 12 28.93 -1.03 29.31
CA GLY A 12 28.43 -2.32 28.82
C GLY A 12 26.94 -2.59 29.13
N LEU A 13 26.25 -1.66 29.78
CA LEU A 13 24.84 -1.78 30.19
C LEU A 13 23.92 -0.77 29.49
N SER A 14 24.37 -0.13 28.41
CA SER A 14 23.44 0.52 27.50
C SER A 14 22.64 -0.59 26.81
N SER A 15 21.40 -0.81 27.25
CA SER A 15 20.41 -1.50 26.43
C SER A 15 20.53 -0.93 25.02
N LEU A 16 20.86 -1.78 24.05
CA LEU A 16 20.72 -1.41 22.63
C LEU A 16 19.28 -0.96 22.48
N GLY A 17 19.09 0.37 22.39
CA GLY A 17 17.77 0.93 22.21
C GLY A 17 17.27 0.42 20.87
N ALA A 18 16.26 -0.44 20.89
CA ALA A 18 15.59 -0.95 19.70
C ALA A 18 14.76 0.15 18.99
N ALA A 19 15.15 1.42 19.11
CA ALA A 19 14.47 2.56 18.52
C ALA A 19 15.32 3.11 17.37
N VAL A 20 14.67 3.51 16.28
CA VAL A 20 15.31 4.26 15.19
C VAL A 20 15.87 5.56 15.77
N PHE A 21 17.16 5.85 15.53
CA PHE A 21 17.73 7.11 15.98
C PHE A 21 17.11 8.27 15.18
N GLN A 22 16.90 9.42 15.84
CA GLN A 22 16.24 10.57 15.20
C GLN A 22 16.98 11.04 13.93
N ASP A 23 18.30 10.89 13.90
CA ASP A 23 19.18 11.21 12.77
C ASP A 23 19.17 10.15 11.65
N GLU A 24 18.53 8.99 11.84
CA GLU A 24 18.34 7.98 10.80
C GLU A 24 16.97 8.10 10.09
N VAL A 25 16.01 8.77 10.73
CA VAL A 25 14.67 9.00 10.16
C VAL A 25 14.77 9.85 8.89
N GLY A 26 14.26 9.34 7.78
CA GLY A 26 14.33 9.94 6.45
C GLY A 26 15.59 9.59 5.64
N HIS A 27 16.55 8.89 6.23
CA HIS A 27 17.75 8.41 5.55
C HIS A 27 17.68 6.92 5.19
N ILE A 28 17.11 6.10 6.08
CA ILE A 28 16.98 4.64 5.88
C ILE A 28 15.56 4.22 5.48
N ASP A 29 14.60 5.13 5.64
CA ASP A 29 13.18 4.84 5.46
C ASP A 29 12.46 5.88 4.61
N PHE A 30 11.43 5.44 3.88
CA PHE A 30 10.56 6.30 3.09
C PHE A 30 9.09 5.91 3.26
N HIS A 31 8.21 6.87 3.05
CA HIS A 31 6.77 6.69 3.20
C HIS A 31 6.02 7.51 2.16
N HIS A 32 5.33 6.79 1.27
CA HIS A 32 4.31 7.37 0.42
C HIS A 32 3.00 7.38 1.19
N ALA A 33 2.72 8.50 1.85
CA ALA A 33 1.45 8.74 2.55
C ALA A 33 0.38 9.19 1.54
N LEU A 34 -0.41 8.24 1.05
CA LEU A 34 -1.35 8.43 -0.05
C LEU A 34 -2.78 8.66 0.46
N VAL A 35 -3.55 9.45 -0.28
CA VAL A 35 -5.00 9.56 -0.06
C VAL A 35 -5.72 8.60 -1.01
N GLY A 36 -5.12 8.27 -2.15
CA GLY A 36 -5.72 7.51 -3.24
C GLY A 36 -6.17 8.42 -4.38
N VAL A 37 -6.65 7.82 -5.47
CA VAL A 37 -6.97 8.57 -6.69
C VAL A 37 -8.18 9.46 -6.42
N PRO A 38 -8.06 10.80 -6.53
CA PRO A 38 -9.14 11.73 -6.24
C PRO A 38 -10.28 11.58 -7.25
N GLN A 39 -11.53 11.61 -6.76
CA GLN A 39 -12.72 11.54 -7.61
C GLN A 39 -13.25 12.96 -7.90
N VAL A 40 -13.76 13.22 -9.10
CA VAL A 40 -14.10 14.59 -9.53
C VAL A 40 -15.27 15.17 -8.72
N GLU A 41 -16.24 14.33 -8.37
CA GLU A 41 -17.46 14.66 -7.64
C GLU A 41 -17.26 14.85 -6.14
N THR A 42 -16.10 14.47 -5.60
CA THR A 42 -15.75 14.59 -4.18
C THR A 42 -14.51 15.42 -3.92
N THR A 43 -13.90 16.01 -4.96
CA THR A 43 -12.70 16.83 -4.81
C THR A 43 -13.05 18.31 -4.92
N PHE A 44 -12.55 19.14 -4.01
CA PHE A 44 -12.81 20.59 -4.03
C PHE A 44 -11.82 21.36 -3.15
N PHE A 45 -11.73 22.67 -3.40
CA PHE A 45 -11.10 23.61 -2.47
C PHE A 45 -12.13 24.06 -1.45
N HIS A 46 -11.75 24.08 -0.16
CA HIS A 46 -12.61 24.59 0.90
C HIS A 46 -11.79 25.34 1.95
N ARG A 47 -12.37 26.39 2.55
CA ARG A 47 -11.71 27.16 3.60
C ARG A 47 -12.00 26.50 4.95
N PRO A 48 -10.97 26.02 5.67
CA PRO A 48 -11.19 25.28 6.91
C PRO A 48 -11.78 26.14 8.02
N ARG A 49 -11.62 27.47 7.96
CA ARG A 49 -12.28 28.42 8.86
C ARG A 49 -12.79 29.61 8.08
N LYS A 50 -13.88 30.21 8.56
CA LYS A 50 -14.52 31.37 7.93
C LYS A 50 -13.59 32.58 7.77
N GLN A 51 -12.69 32.81 8.73
CA GLN A 51 -11.71 33.90 8.67
C GLN A 51 -10.47 33.59 7.82
N ASP A 52 -10.25 32.32 7.46
CA ASP A 52 -9.05 31.93 6.72
C ASP A 52 -9.18 32.37 5.25
N LYS A 53 -8.11 32.95 4.72
CA LYS A 53 -8.02 33.29 3.29
C LYS A 53 -7.52 32.12 2.44
N ALA A 54 -6.93 31.12 3.07
CA ALA A 54 -6.32 29.98 2.40
C ALA A 54 -7.24 28.76 2.47
N SER A 55 -7.59 28.24 1.30
CA SER A 55 -8.32 26.99 1.14
C SER A 55 -7.36 25.79 1.25
N LEU A 56 -7.84 24.69 1.81
CA LEU A 56 -7.23 23.37 1.68
C LEU A 56 -7.90 22.61 0.54
N LEU A 57 -7.23 21.58 0.04
CA LEU A 57 -7.73 20.72 -1.02
C LEU A 57 -8.24 19.41 -0.40
N TYR A 58 -9.52 19.12 -0.57
CA TYR A 58 -10.17 17.95 0.01
C TYR A 58 -10.51 16.95 -1.08
N THR A 59 -10.53 15.66 -0.73
CA THR A 59 -11.01 14.60 -1.63
C THR A 59 -11.54 13.43 -0.81
N LEU A 60 -12.51 12.70 -1.37
CA LEU A 60 -12.81 11.31 -1.02
C LEU A 60 -12.35 10.44 -2.18
N SER A 61 -11.27 9.70 -1.97
CA SER A 61 -10.61 8.94 -3.01
C SER A 61 -11.30 7.62 -3.36
N ASP A 62 -10.84 6.99 -4.44
CA ASP A 62 -11.31 5.69 -4.90
C ASP A 62 -11.08 4.54 -3.89
N VAL A 63 -10.20 4.73 -2.90
CA VAL A 63 -9.89 3.75 -1.85
C VAL A 63 -10.66 4.00 -0.53
N GLY A 64 -11.62 4.92 -0.50
CA GLY A 64 -12.47 5.15 0.67
C GLY A 64 -11.84 6.03 1.75
N ILE A 65 -10.87 6.86 1.37
CA ILE A 65 -10.18 7.77 2.28
C ILE A 65 -10.63 9.20 2.00
N VAL A 66 -11.14 9.84 3.04
CA VAL A 66 -11.34 11.30 3.05
C VAL A 66 -10.09 11.96 3.59
N GLY A 67 -9.59 12.98 2.91
CA GLY A 67 -8.38 13.67 3.33
C GLY A 67 -8.28 15.10 2.86
N ALA A 68 -7.40 15.85 3.54
CA ALA A 68 -7.06 17.21 3.22
C ALA A 68 -5.56 17.32 2.90
N VAL A 69 -5.23 18.00 1.81
CA VAL A 69 -3.87 18.25 1.34
C VAL A 69 -3.64 19.75 1.27
N ASN A 70 -2.43 20.17 1.66
CA ASN A 70 -2.02 21.57 1.58
C ASN A 70 -1.70 21.95 0.12
N PRO A 71 -2.41 22.92 -0.48
CA PRO A 71 -2.16 23.31 -1.87
C PRO A 71 -0.77 23.93 -2.09
N SER A 72 -0.10 24.45 -1.06
CA SER A 72 1.21 25.09 -1.29
C SER A 72 2.33 24.11 -1.63
N ASN A 73 2.30 22.90 -1.07
CA ASN A 73 3.41 21.94 -1.14
C ASN A 73 2.97 20.48 -1.33
N GLY A 74 1.67 20.20 -1.39
CA GLY A 74 1.14 18.85 -1.55
C GLY A 74 1.30 17.99 -0.30
N ALA A 75 1.63 18.56 0.86
CA ALA A 75 1.74 17.81 2.10
C ALA A 75 0.35 17.38 2.59
N LEU A 76 0.26 16.14 3.07
CA LEU A 76 -0.93 15.63 3.75
C LEU A 76 -1.15 16.41 5.05
N VAL A 77 -2.36 16.95 5.26
CA VAL A 77 -2.74 17.62 6.50
C VAL A 77 -3.36 16.60 7.45
N TRP A 78 -4.36 15.87 6.97
CA TRP A 78 -5.02 14.78 7.68
C TRP A 78 -5.73 13.87 6.67
N ARG A 79 -6.00 12.63 7.09
CA ARG A 79 -6.84 11.68 6.34
C ARG A 79 -7.50 10.70 7.29
N GLN A 80 -8.64 10.17 6.88
CA GLN A 80 -9.44 9.21 7.62
C GLN A 80 -9.99 8.16 6.65
N GLN A 81 -9.86 6.89 7.01
CA GLN A 81 -10.45 5.80 6.27
C GLN A 81 -11.89 5.61 6.75
N ILE A 82 -12.86 5.86 5.86
CA ILE A 82 -14.29 5.82 6.21
C ILE A 82 -14.99 4.57 5.67
N SER A 83 -14.30 3.81 4.83
CA SER A 83 -14.77 2.56 4.27
C SER A 83 -13.60 1.71 3.80
N ASP A 84 -13.74 0.38 3.91
CA ASP A 84 -12.70 -0.60 3.64
C ASP A 84 -13.09 -1.47 2.45
N GLY A 85 -12.09 -1.93 1.68
CA GLY A 85 -12.31 -2.95 0.65
C GLY A 85 -13.18 -2.48 -0.54
N ILE A 86 -13.31 -1.17 -0.77
CA ILE A 86 -14.10 -0.63 -1.88
C ILE A 86 -13.43 -0.97 -3.22
N PRO A 87 -14.08 -1.67 -4.15
CA PRO A 87 -13.49 -1.99 -5.45
C PRO A 87 -13.44 -0.77 -6.39
N ASN A 88 -14.44 0.13 -6.35
CA ASN A 88 -14.53 1.29 -7.25
C ASN A 88 -15.09 2.53 -6.55
N GLY A 89 -14.27 3.23 -5.77
CA GLY A 89 -14.61 4.54 -5.21
C GLY A 89 -16.05 4.71 -4.75
N GLY A 90 -16.67 5.83 -5.10
CA GLY A 90 -17.99 6.19 -4.64
C GLY A 90 -17.96 6.84 -3.26
N GLY A 91 -19.13 6.85 -2.63
CA GLY A 91 -19.41 7.75 -1.52
C GLY A 91 -19.53 9.20 -1.98
N PHE A 92 -19.77 10.08 -1.02
CA PHE A 92 -20.08 11.47 -1.25
C PHE A 92 -19.29 12.34 -0.28
N LEU A 93 -18.81 13.48 -0.75
CA LEU A 93 -18.17 14.51 0.06
C LEU A 93 -18.67 15.88 -0.36
N ARG A 94 -19.11 16.69 0.61
CA ARG A 94 -19.52 18.08 0.36
C ARG A 94 -18.92 19.03 1.41
N ALA A 95 -18.51 20.20 0.93
CA ALA A 95 -18.15 21.32 1.79
C ALA A 95 -19.39 22.08 2.24
N ALA A 96 -19.47 22.36 3.54
CA ALA A 96 -20.39 23.38 4.02
C ALA A 96 -19.73 24.76 3.88
N GLU A 97 -19.97 25.44 2.76
CA GLU A 97 -19.33 26.74 2.47
C GLU A 97 -19.54 27.75 3.62
N GLY A 98 -18.46 28.35 4.11
CA GLY A 98 -18.50 29.27 5.26
C GLY A 98 -18.56 28.60 6.64
N GLU A 99 -18.60 27.28 6.70
CA GLU A 99 -18.50 26.47 7.93
C GLU A 99 -17.15 25.76 8.04
N HIS A 100 -16.82 25.33 9.25
CA HIS A 100 -15.54 24.69 9.60
C HIS A 100 -15.58 23.16 9.48
N TRP A 101 -16.55 22.59 8.75
CA TRP A 101 -16.73 21.15 8.62
C TRP A 101 -17.04 20.73 7.18
N VAL A 102 -16.78 19.46 6.89
CA VAL A 102 -17.14 18.77 5.64
C VAL A 102 -17.94 17.52 5.99
N ALA A 103 -18.94 17.18 5.17
CA ALA A 103 -19.75 15.98 5.39
C ALA A 103 -19.43 14.91 4.35
N ALA A 104 -19.23 13.69 4.83
CA ALA A 104 -18.94 12.52 4.03
C ALA A 104 -19.99 11.43 4.27
N ALA A 105 -20.33 10.68 3.24
CA ALA A 105 -21.20 9.52 3.38
C ALA A 105 -20.79 8.38 2.45
N HIS A 106 -20.89 7.16 2.93
CA HIS A 106 -20.58 5.95 2.17
C HIS A 106 -21.33 4.75 2.76
N GLY A 107 -21.95 3.93 1.91
CA GLY A 107 -22.75 2.79 2.35
C GLY A 107 -23.87 3.24 3.28
N ALA A 108 -23.91 2.75 4.51
CA ALA A 108 -24.88 3.13 5.55
C ALA A 108 -24.44 4.32 6.42
N ARG A 109 -23.18 4.77 6.28
CA ARG A 109 -22.53 5.69 7.24
C ARG A 109 -22.59 7.12 6.73
N VAL A 110 -22.90 8.04 7.63
CA VAL A 110 -22.87 9.49 7.40
C VAL A 110 -22.07 10.14 8.52
N GLN A 111 -21.14 11.02 8.16
CA GLN A 111 -20.20 11.62 9.09
C GLN A 111 -19.95 13.09 8.73
N ALA A 112 -19.66 13.89 9.75
CA ALA A 112 -19.07 15.21 9.56
C ALA A 112 -17.68 15.27 10.19
N TRP A 113 -16.78 15.99 9.54
CA TRP A 113 -15.37 16.11 9.92
C TRP A 113 -15.00 17.58 10.05
N ASP A 114 -14.27 17.93 11.11
CA ASP A 114 -13.68 19.25 11.24
C ASP A 114 -12.67 19.45 10.10
N ALA A 115 -12.90 20.49 9.30
CA ALA A 115 -12.20 20.70 8.04
C ALA A 115 -10.70 20.94 8.25
N LEU A 116 -10.29 21.49 9.39
CA LEU A 116 -8.88 21.79 9.67
C LEU A 116 -8.13 20.58 10.23
N THR A 117 -8.74 19.88 11.20
CA THR A 117 -8.07 18.89 12.04
C THR A 117 -8.36 17.45 11.63
N GLY A 118 -9.41 17.21 10.83
CA GLY A 118 -9.85 15.86 10.47
C GLY A 118 -10.43 15.09 11.66
N ARG A 119 -10.82 15.77 12.74
CA ARG A 119 -11.53 15.17 13.87
C ARG A 119 -12.98 14.93 13.49
N ASN A 120 -13.52 13.77 13.87
CA ASN A 120 -14.94 13.49 13.67
C ASN A 120 -15.77 14.44 14.56
N VAL A 121 -16.71 15.16 13.95
CA VAL A 121 -17.66 16.04 14.66
C VAL A 121 -18.83 15.19 15.16
N TRP A 122 -19.39 14.36 14.27
CA TRP A 122 -20.40 13.36 14.58
C TRP A 122 -20.36 12.23 13.55
N HIS A 123 -20.93 11.10 13.94
CA HIS A 123 -21.08 9.91 13.10
C HIS A 123 -22.45 9.29 13.36
N ASN A 124 -23.16 8.99 12.27
CA ASN A 124 -24.39 8.22 12.28
C ASN A 124 -24.30 7.04 11.31
N GLU A 125 -25.06 5.99 11.61
CA GLU A 125 -25.26 4.84 10.75
C GLU A 125 -26.77 4.60 10.63
N PHE A 126 -27.26 4.49 9.40
CA PHE A 126 -28.67 4.31 9.09
C PHE A 126 -28.90 3.00 8.35
N LYS A 127 -30.16 2.59 8.20
CA LYS A 127 -30.49 1.45 7.35
C LYS A 127 -30.36 1.85 5.88
N GLY A 128 -30.17 0.85 5.02
CA GLY A 128 -30.07 1.06 3.57
C GLY A 128 -28.72 1.63 3.11
N GLU A 129 -28.70 2.07 1.86
CA GLU A 129 -27.50 2.58 1.19
C GLU A 129 -27.69 4.04 0.82
N VAL A 130 -26.71 4.88 1.15
CA VAL A 130 -26.65 6.28 0.74
C VAL A 130 -26.53 6.37 -0.79
N LYS A 131 -27.40 7.16 -1.41
CA LYS A 131 -27.39 7.45 -2.84
C LYS A 131 -26.94 8.85 -3.19
N ASP A 132 -27.03 9.80 -2.25
CA ASP A 132 -26.49 11.14 -2.44
C ASP A 132 -26.37 11.91 -1.12
N LEU A 133 -25.54 12.96 -1.13
CA LEU A 133 -25.34 13.89 -0.02
C LEU A 133 -25.25 15.32 -0.57
N GLU A 134 -26.03 16.23 0.02
CA GLU A 134 -26.06 17.64 -0.36
C GLU A 134 -26.13 18.55 0.87
N ILE A 135 -25.65 19.79 0.74
CA ILE A 135 -25.71 20.78 1.83
C ILE A 135 -26.91 21.69 1.65
N LEU A 136 -27.75 21.77 2.68
CA LEU A 136 -28.89 22.66 2.72
C LEU A 136 -28.52 23.95 3.47
N GLU A 137 -28.62 25.08 2.78
CA GLU A 137 -28.55 26.40 3.39
C GLU A 137 -29.97 26.92 3.66
N LEU A 138 -30.28 27.22 4.91
CA LEU A 138 -31.60 27.70 5.30
C LEU A 138 -31.68 29.21 5.11
N THR A 139 -32.79 29.69 4.58
CA THR A 139 -33.02 31.13 4.39
C THR A 139 -33.29 31.87 5.71
N GLU A 140 -33.97 31.21 6.65
CA GLU A 140 -34.36 31.81 7.94
C GLU A 140 -33.23 31.83 8.98
N SER A 141 -32.26 30.93 8.83
CA SER A 141 -31.10 30.82 9.72
C SER A 141 -29.86 30.61 8.88
N SER A 142 -28.76 31.33 9.13
CA SER A 142 -27.49 31.12 8.43
C SER A 142 -26.82 29.75 8.71
N ARG A 143 -27.59 28.78 9.24
CA ARG A 143 -27.17 27.42 9.56
C ARG A 143 -27.22 26.56 8.32
N LYS A 144 -26.21 25.69 8.19
CA LYS A 144 -26.16 24.65 7.16
C LYS A 144 -26.43 23.28 7.76
N ASP A 145 -27.34 22.56 7.13
CA ASP A 145 -27.70 21.18 7.48
C ASP A 145 -27.28 20.23 6.35
N VAL A 146 -27.21 18.93 6.64
CA VAL A 146 -26.84 17.90 5.66
C VAL A 146 -28.10 17.17 5.22
N LEU A 147 -28.31 17.09 3.91
CA LEU A 147 -29.33 16.26 3.29
C LEU A 147 -28.68 14.95 2.83
N VAL A 148 -29.27 13.82 3.21
CA VAL A 148 -28.78 12.51 2.79
C VAL A 148 -29.92 11.67 2.25
N LEU A 149 -29.76 11.22 1.00
CA LEU A 149 -30.71 10.39 0.29
C LEU A 149 -30.30 8.92 0.43
N PHE A 150 -31.24 8.05 0.77
CA PHE A 150 -31.05 6.61 0.96
C PHE A 150 -32.03 5.79 0.12
N GLU A 151 -31.58 4.61 -0.25
CA GLU A 151 -32.42 3.49 -0.66
C GLU A 151 -32.56 2.51 0.51
N GLU A 152 -33.76 2.40 1.07
CA GLU A 152 -34.08 1.53 2.22
C GLU A 152 -35.20 0.57 1.89
N ASP A 153 -34.92 -0.73 1.79
CA ASP A 153 -35.93 -1.77 1.53
C ASP A 153 -36.82 -1.44 0.30
N GLY A 154 -36.23 -0.87 -0.75
CA GLY A 154 -36.92 -0.43 -1.97
C GLY A 154 -37.73 0.86 -1.81
N SER A 155 -37.57 1.58 -0.70
CA SER A 155 -38.14 2.91 -0.45
C SER A 155 -37.09 3.99 -0.61
N THR A 156 -37.51 5.16 -1.09
CA THR A 156 -36.69 6.37 -1.10
C THR A 156 -36.83 7.08 0.24
N VAL A 157 -35.71 7.34 0.92
CA VAL A 157 -35.70 8.02 2.22
C VAL A 157 -34.73 9.20 2.18
N LEU A 158 -35.24 10.40 2.41
CA LEU A 158 -34.41 11.60 2.55
C LEU A 158 -34.41 12.04 4.00
N ARG A 159 -33.21 12.24 4.57
CA ARG A 159 -33.04 12.79 5.92
C ARG A 159 -32.38 14.14 5.87
N ARG A 160 -32.92 15.07 6.66
CA ARG A 160 -32.23 16.31 7.02
C ARG A 160 -31.58 16.14 8.37
N ILE A 161 -30.26 16.32 8.43
CA ILE A 161 -29.42 16.11 9.61
C ILE A 161 -28.81 17.45 10.00
N HIS A 162 -28.87 17.77 11.29
CA HIS A 162 -28.28 18.99 11.82
C HIS A 162 -26.76 19.00 11.63
N GLY A 163 -26.21 20.03 10.97
CA GLY A 163 -24.83 20.05 10.48
C GLY A 163 -23.74 19.84 11.54
N THR A 164 -23.95 20.29 12.78
CA THR A 164 -22.97 20.15 13.88
C THR A 164 -23.36 19.18 14.99
N LEU A 165 -24.64 18.78 15.07
CA LEU A 165 -25.14 17.93 16.15
C LEU A 165 -25.35 16.48 15.70
N GLY A 166 -25.43 16.24 14.39
CA GLY A 166 -25.74 14.91 13.84
C GLY A 166 -27.16 14.43 14.12
N GLN A 167 -28.04 15.26 14.70
CA GLN A 167 -29.41 14.87 14.99
C GLN A 167 -30.27 14.95 13.72
N VAL A 168 -31.12 13.93 13.50
CA VAL A 168 -32.12 13.96 12.43
C VAL A 168 -33.18 14.99 12.78
N VAL A 169 -33.35 16.00 11.92
CA VAL A 169 -34.35 17.06 12.06
C VAL A 169 -35.71 16.56 11.58
N TRP A 170 -35.75 15.94 10.41
CA TRP A 170 -36.93 15.27 9.87
C TRP A 170 -36.51 14.19 8.86
N GLU A 171 -37.45 13.29 8.57
CA GLU A 171 -37.32 12.23 7.57
C GLU A 171 -38.50 12.31 6.60
N PHE A 172 -38.20 12.27 5.30
CA PHE A 172 -39.17 12.05 4.23
C PHE A 172 -39.02 10.62 3.73
N ARG A 173 -40.13 9.88 3.64
CA ARG A 173 -40.16 8.49 3.17
C ARG A 173 -41.18 8.33 2.06
N GLU A 174 -40.75 7.75 0.94
CA GLU A 174 -41.60 7.36 -0.18
C GLU A 174 -41.47 5.87 -0.45
N VAL A 175 -42.57 5.13 -0.29
CA VAL A 175 -42.67 3.67 -0.49
C VAL A 175 -42.98 3.32 -1.96
N ALA A 176 -42.72 4.24 -2.89
CA ALA A 176 -42.81 3.93 -4.31
C ALA A 176 -41.59 3.09 -4.70
N LYS A 177 -41.77 2.06 -5.55
CA LYS A 177 -40.68 1.28 -6.18
C LYS A 177 -39.89 2.12 -7.19
N ASN A 178 -39.41 3.28 -6.78
CA ASN A 178 -38.57 4.18 -7.56
C ASN A 178 -37.12 3.96 -7.13
N ILE A 179 -36.18 4.19 -8.05
CA ILE A 179 -34.75 4.13 -7.74
C ILE A 179 -34.31 5.56 -7.38
N PRO A 180 -33.96 5.88 -6.13
CA PRO A 180 -33.45 7.19 -5.77
C PRO A 180 -32.12 7.46 -6.49
N LEU A 181 -31.99 8.66 -7.06
CA LEU A 181 -30.78 9.08 -7.78
C LEU A 181 -29.97 10.09 -6.99
N GLN A 182 -30.48 11.32 -6.90
CA GLN A 182 -29.76 12.47 -6.36
C GLN A 182 -30.72 13.46 -5.72
N VAL A 183 -30.19 14.30 -4.83
CA VAL A 183 -30.91 15.40 -4.19
C VAL A 183 -30.28 16.72 -4.59
N SER A 184 -31.12 17.72 -4.87
CA SER A 184 -30.68 19.08 -5.17
C SER A 184 -31.52 20.09 -4.40
N THR A 185 -31.02 21.30 -4.26
CA THR A 185 -31.65 22.37 -3.49
C THR A 185 -31.66 23.67 -4.31
N ASP A 186 -32.73 24.44 -4.14
CA ASP A 186 -32.73 25.88 -4.43
C ASP A 186 -32.99 26.66 -3.13
N ILE A 187 -33.17 27.98 -3.25
CA ILE A 187 -33.39 28.88 -2.11
C ILE A 187 -34.68 28.55 -1.33
N SER A 188 -35.63 27.82 -1.93
CA SER A 188 -36.98 27.61 -1.42
C SER A 188 -37.40 26.14 -1.26
N LYS A 189 -36.83 25.22 -2.04
CA LYS A 189 -37.30 23.84 -2.20
C LYS A 189 -36.13 22.86 -2.23
N ILE A 190 -36.43 21.63 -1.81
CA ILE A 190 -35.56 20.48 -1.98
C ILE A 190 -36.14 19.61 -3.09
N TYR A 191 -35.32 19.19 -4.04
CA TYR A 191 -35.70 18.33 -5.15
C TYR A 191 -35.10 16.95 -4.98
N VAL A 192 -35.95 15.93 -4.81
CA VAL A 192 -35.54 14.52 -4.82
C VAL A 192 -35.79 13.97 -6.21
N VAL A 193 -34.71 13.54 -6.88
CA VAL A 193 -34.77 12.96 -8.21
C VAL A 193 -34.68 11.44 -8.11
N SER A 194 -35.60 10.75 -8.78
CA SER A 194 -35.67 9.29 -8.82
C SER A 194 -36.04 8.78 -10.20
N LEU A 195 -35.64 7.54 -10.51
CA LEU A 195 -36.09 6.83 -11.71
C LEU A 195 -37.41 6.12 -11.42
N HIS A 196 -38.39 6.35 -12.29
CA HIS A 196 -39.69 5.71 -12.25
C HIS A 196 -39.97 4.98 -13.57
N GLY A 197 -40.21 3.67 -13.51
CA GLY A 197 -40.45 2.84 -14.68
C GLY A 197 -39.75 1.48 -14.60
N SER A 198 -39.39 0.94 -15.76
CA SER A 198 -38.72 -0.35 -15.92
C SER A 198 -37.35 -0.19 -16.61
N PRO A 199 -36.45 -1.18 -16.52
CA PRO A 199 -35.13 -1.12 -17.16
C PRO A 199 -35.13 -0.86 -18.68
N SER A 200 -36.25 -1.12 -19.34
CA SER A 200 -36.44 -0.83 -20.77
C SER A 200 -36.59 0.66 -21.09
N SER A 201 -37.05 1.48 -20.13
CA SER A 201 -37.20 2.93 -20.27
C SER A 201 -37.65 3.52 -18.92
N TYR A 202 -36.80 4.35 -18.32
CA TYR A 202 -37.16 5.08 -17.11
C TYR A 202 -37.60 6.51 -17.43
N SER A 203 -38.64 6.97 -16.71
CA SER A 203 -38.96 8.41 -16.58
C SER A 203 -38.24 8.99 -15.36
N LEU A 204 -37.94 10.28 -15.40
CA LEU A 204 -37.33 11.00 -14.28
C LEU A 204 -38.45 11.61 -13.43
N LYS A 205 -38.63 11.13 -12.20
CA LYS A 205 -39.56 11.71 -11.23
C LYS A 205 -38.79 12.69 -10.33
N VAL A 206 -39.29 13.92 -10.28
CA VAL A 206 -38.77 15.01 -9.44
C VAL A 206 -39.83 15.35 -8.39
N THR A 207 -39.56 14.98 -7.14
CA THR A 207 -40.40 15.27 -5.98
C THR A 207 -39.87 16.53 -5.31
N ALA A 208 -40.67 17.60 -5.24
CA ALA A 208 -40.30 18.83 -4.54
C ALA A 208 -40.81 18.81 -3.10
N LEU A 209 -39.94 19.14 -2.15
CA LEU A 209 -40.21 19.16 -0.72
C LEU A 209 -39.98 20.56 -0.13
N ASP A 210 -40.72 20.85 0.94
CA ASP A 210 -40.52 22.02 1.78
C ASP A 210 -39.23 21.88 2.62
N THR A 211 -38.43 22.95 2.72
CA THR A 211 -37.13 22.92 3.40
C THR A 211 -37.25 22.76 4.92
N VAL A 212 -38.34 23.27 5.52
CA VAL A 212 -38.54 23.31 6.98
C VAL A 212 -39.16 22.00 7.48
N ALA A 213 -40.30 21.61 6.92
CA ALA A 213 -41.08 20.46 7.37
C ALA A 213 -40.78 19.15 6.62
N GLY A 214 -40.09 19.20 5.48
CA GLY A 214 -39.85 18.02 4.65
C GLY A 214 -41.11 17.47 3.97
N THR A 215 -42.22 18.23 4.00
CA THR A 215 -43.49 17.82 3.39
C THR A 215 -43.45 17.99 1.88
N ARG A 216 -44.13 17.08 1.18
CA ARG A 216 -44.24 17.12 -0.28
C ARG A 216 -45.04 18.34 -0.74
N VAL A 217 -44.48 19.11 -1.67
CA VAL A 217 -45.07 20.30 -2.27
C VAL A 217 -45.53 20.05 -3.70
N ASP A 218 -44.74 19.33 -4.50
CA ASP A 218 -45.04 19.06 -5.91
C ASP A 218 -44.40 17.74 -6.38
N ASP A 219 -44.94 17.15 -7.43
CA ASP A 219 -44.43 15.93 -8.09
C ASP A 219 -44.44 16.15 -9.61
N LEU A 220 -43.27 16.15 -10.24
CA LEU A 220 -43.12 16.24 -11.69
C LEU A 220 -42.57 14.93 -12.25
N SER A 221 -43.16 14.43 -13.33
CA SER A 221 -42.61 13.33 -14.12
C SER A 221 -42.13 13.86 -15.47
N ILE A 222 -40.87 13.60 -15.79
CA ILE A 222 -40.20 14.04 -17.01
C ILE A 222 -39.96 12.81 -17.89
N GLY A 223 -40.59 12.79 -19.06
CA GLY A 223 -40.38 11.75 -20.06
C GLY A 223 -38.98 11.86 -20.68
N THR A 224 -38.21 10.77 -20.63
CA THR A 224 -36.83 10.71 -21.14
C THR A 224 -36.78 10.37 -22.64
N LYS A 225 -37.91 9.94 -23.22
CA LYS A 225 -38.04 9.39 -24.57
C LYS A 225 -37.24 8.09 -24.80
N GLY A 226 -36.97 7.33 -23.74
CA GLY A 226 -36.23 6.06 -23.83
C GLY A 226 -34.71 6.20 -23.81
N ASP A 227 -34.18 7.38 -23.46
CA ASP A 227 -32.73 7.58 -23.39
C ASP A 227 -32.11 7.08 -22.07
N VAL A 228 -32.92 6.98 -21.01
CA VAL A 228 -32.45 6.63 -19.66
C VAL A 228 -32.87 5.20 -19.33
N HIS A 229 -31.87 4.33 -19.20
CA HIS A 229 -31.97 2.91 -18.85
C HIS A 229 -31.42 2.63 -17.45
N GLY A 230 -30.70 3.59 -16.85
CA GLY A 230 -30.28 3.51 -15.46
C GLY A 230 -29.64 4.80 -14.93
N PRO A 231 -29.14 4.79 -13.68
CA PRO A 231 -28.55 5.96 -13.04
C PRO A 231 -27.39 6.58 -13.82
N LYS A 232 -26.57 5.77 -14.49
CA LYS A 232 -25.38 6.21 -15.25
C LYS A 232 -25.70 7.07 -16.47
N ASP A 233 -26.93 7.01 -16.98
CA ASP A 233 -27.34 7.80 -18.14
C ASP A 233 -27.72 9.24 -17.75
N VAL A 234 -27.97 9.48 -16.45
CA VAL A 234 -28.17 10.82 -15.89
C VAL A 234 -26.79 11.41 -15.59
N MET A 235 -26.42 12.43 -16.34
CA MET A 235 -25.06 12.98 -16.32
C MET A 235 -24.86 14.01 -15.21
N PHE A 236 -25.93 14.70 -14.80
CA PHE A 236 -25.84 15.78 -13.84
C PHE A 236 -27.21 16.07 -13.20
N VAL A 237 -27.24 16.20 -11.88
CA VAL A 237 -28.37 16.73 -11.12
C VAL A 237 -27.86 17.83 -10.19
N GLY A 238 -28.54 18.97 -10.22
CA GLY A 238 -28.25 20.10 -9.36
C GLY A 238 -27.29 21.10 -9.97
N GLY A 239 -26.34 21.59 -9.16
CA GLY A 239 -25.59 22.81 -9.47
C GLY A 239 -26.50 24.02 -9.68
N ASN A 240 -25.90 25.18 -9.95
CA ASN A 240 -26.57 26.46 -10.12
C ASN A 240 -27.73 26.65 -9.13
N SER A 241 -27.44 26.84 -7.84
CA SER A 241 -28.46 26.89 -6.78
C SER A 241 -29.57 27.94 -7.00
N ALA A 242 -29.39 28.89 -7.92
CA ALA A 242 -30.44 29.82 -8.37
C ALA A 242 -31.41 29.21 -9.39
N ALA A 243 -30.96 28.27 -10.22
CA ALA A 243 -31.76 27.50 -11.18
C ALA A 243 -31.13 26.11 -11.39
N PRO A 244 -31.38 25.16 -10.47
CA PRO A 244 -30.73 23.86 -10.53
C PRO A 244 -31.22 23.05 -11.72
N ILE A 245 -30.33 22.29 -12.33
CA ILE A 245 -30.58 21.61 -13.61
C ILE A 245 -30.45 20.10 -13.50
N LEU A 246 -31.16 19.41 -14.37
CA LEU A 246 -31.13 17.97 -14.57
C LEU A 246 -30.78 17.71 -16.03
N ALA A 247 -29.76 16.89 -16.27
CA ALA A 247 -29.29 16.63 -17.63
C ALA A 247 -28.95 15.17 -17.89
N TRP A 248 -29.31 14.71 -19.09
CA TRP A 248 -29.03 13.37 -19.59
C TRP A 248 -28.81 13.43 -21.11
N ALA A 249 -28.00 12.53 -21.65
CA ALA A 249 -27.74 12.46 -23.08
C ALA A 249 -28.44 11.25 -23.71
N ASP A 250 -28.60 11.29 -25.03
CA ASP A 250 -28.99 10.12 -25.80
C ASP A 250 -27.82 9.11 -25.89
N ALA A 251 -28.12 7.84 -26.18
CA ALA A 251 -27.13 6.77 -26.23
C ALA A 251 -25.99 7.01 -27.26
N SER A 252 -26.26 7.83 -28.30
CA SER A 252 -25.26 8.18 -29.32
C SER A 252 -24.41 9.41 -28.97
N LEU A 253 -24.65 10.05 -27.81
CA LEU A 253 -24.04 11.32 -27.39
C LEU A 253 -24.15 12.42 -28.47
N SER A 254 -25.26 12.44 -29.20
CA SER A 254 -25.54 13.43 -30.24
C SER A 254 -26.34 14.62 -29.73
N LYS A 255 -27.13 14.40 -28.67
CA LYS A 255 -28.01 15.39 -28.05
C LYS A 255 -27.96 15.29 -26.54
N LEU A 256 -27.78 16.43 -25.89
CA LEU A 256 -27.92 16.60 -24.45
C LEU A 256 -29.29 17.20 -24.15
N LYS A 257 -30.07 16.54 -23.30
CA LYS A 257 -31.34 17.06 -22.80
C LYS A 257 -31.12 17.72 -21.45
N VAL A 258 -31.64 18.93 -21.28
CA VAL A 258 -31.54 19.69 -20.04
C VAL A 258 -32.94 20.13 -19.60
N ASN A 259 -33.24 19.89 -18.33
CA ASN A 259 -34.44 20.36 -17.65
C ASN A 259 -34.02 21.23 -16.46
N VAL A 260 -34.67 22.37 -16.28
CA VAL A 260 -34.51 23.17 -15.05
C VAL A 260 -35.46 22.59 -14.02
N LEU A 261 -34.94 22.20 -12.86
CA LEU A 261 -35.72 21.54 -11.81
C LEU A 261 -36.88 22.45 -11.37
N GLY A 262 -38.07 21.86 -11.24
CA GLY A 262 -39.32 22.60 -11.04
C GLY A 262 -40.03 23.04 -12.32
N SER A 263 -39.43 22.83 -13.51
CA SER A 263 -40.09 23.05 -14.81
C SER A 263 -40.53 21.75 -15.48
N LYS A 264 -41.64 21.81 -16.23
CA LYS A 264 -42.10 20.71 -17.09
C LYS A 264 -41.43 20.69 -18.47
N THR A 265 -40.65 21.72 -18.79
CA THR A 265 -40.03 21.88 -20.12
C THR A 265 -38.64 21.25 -20.18
N THR A 266 -38.40 20.43 -21.19
CA THR A 266 -37.07 19.87 -21.49
C THR A 266 -36.54 20.51 -22.77
N GLN A 267 -35.26 20.89 -22.76
CA GLN A 267 -34.58 21.52 -23.89
C GLN A 267 -33.51 20.59 -24.45
N GLU A 268 -33.43 20.48 -25.78
CA GLU A 268 -32.43 19.64 -26.47
C GLU A 268 -31.28 20.51 -26.99
N LEU A 269 -30.05 20.18 -26.59
CA LEU A 269 -28.81 20.81 -27.01
C LEU A 269 -28.06 19.86 -27.94
N LYS A 270 -27.56 20.34 -29.08
CA LYS A 270 -26.78 19.51 -30.02
C LYS A 270 -25.34 19.38 -29.52
N LEU A 271 -24.86 18.14 -29.44
CA LEU A 271 -23.47 17.85 -29.09
C LEU A 271 -22.59 17.79 -30.35
N PRO A 272 -21.28 18.05 -30.21
CA PRO A 272 -20.29 17.84 -31.28
C PRO A 272 -20.31 16.40 -31.83
N ALA A 273 -19.96 16.26 -33.11
CA ALA A 273 -19.77 14.94 -33.71
C ALA A 273 -18.62 14.18 -33.01
N GLU A 274 -18.72 12.85 -32.98
CA GLU A 274 -17.72 11.96 -32.36
C GLU A 274 -17.48 12.22 -30.86
N ALA A 275 -18.49 12.69 -30.14
CA ALA A 275 -18.45 12.80 -28.69
C ALA A 275 -18.18 11.43 -28.03
N VAL A 276 -17.21 11.41 -27.13
CA VAL A 276 -16.81 10.24 -26.32
C VAL A 276 -17.32 10.38 -24.89
N SER A 277 -17.32 11.60 -24.35
CA SER A 277 -17.89 11.89 -23.04
C SER A 277 -18.36 13.34 -22.94
N VAL A 278 -19.32 13.58 -22.06
CA VAL A 278 -19.84 14.92 -21.74
C VAL A 278 -19.82 15.11 -20.23
N ALA A 279 -19.34 16.25 -19.78
CA ALA A 279 -19.38 16.67 -18.39
C ALA A 279 -20.06 18.04 -18.28
N ILE A 280 -20.79 18.26 -17.19
CA ILE A 280 -21.46 19.53 -16.92
C ILE A 280 -20.81 20.17 -15.71
N HIS A 281 -20.49 21.46 -15.86
CA HIS A 281 -19.81 22.25 -14.86
C HIS A 281 -20.71 23.44 -14.50
N ALA A 282 -21.26 23.43 -13.28
CA ALA A 282 -22.16 24.47 -12.79
C ALA A 282 -21.68 25.01 -11.43
N PRO A 283 -21.96 26.28 -11.10
CA PRO A 283 -21.61 26.87 -9.81
C PRO A 283 -22.48 26.30 -8.68
N HIS A 284 -22.07 26.39 -7.42
CA HIS A 284 -22.83 25.81 -6.29
C HIS A 284 -23.27 26.85 -5.25
N LEU A 285 -22.96 28.13 -5.44
CA LEU A 285 -23.38 29.19 -4.52
C LEU A 285 -24.76 29.72 -4.93
N THR A 286 -25.63 29.98 -3.96
CA THR A 286 -26.99 30.52 -4.13
C THR A 286 -27.02 31.86 -4.87
N GLN A 287 -25.99 32.68 -4.69
CA GLN A 287 -25.84 33.98 -5.35
C GLN A 287 -25.18 33.93 -6.73
N SER A 288 -24.69 32.76 -7.19
CA SER A 288 -23.98 32.64 -8.48
C SER A 288 -24.90 32.95 -9.66
N GLN A 289 -24.35 33.56 -10.71
CA GLN A 289 -25.07 33.72 -11.96
C GLN A 289 -25.52 32.35 -12.52
N PRO A 290 -26.70 32.25 -13.16
CA PRO A 290 -27.28 30.99 -13.58
C PRO A 290 -26.70 30.50 -14.92
N HIS A 291 -25.39 30.31 -14.95
CA HIS A 291 -24.65 29.77 -16.08
C HIS A 291 -24.11 28.39 -15.75
N PHE A 292 -24.04 27.54 -16.78
CA PHE A 292 -23.36 26.26 -16.71
C PHE A 292 -22.60 26.01 -18.01
N LEU A 293 -21.58 25.16 -17.94
CA LEU A 293 -20.74 24.81 -19.07
C LEU A 293 -20.92 23.33 -19.39
N VAL A 294 -21.13 23.04 -20.66
CA VAL A 294 -21.14 21.69 -21.23
C VAL A 294 -19.78 21.44 -21.86
N HIS A 295 -19.02 20.52 -21.28
CA HIS A 295 -17.70 20.12 -21.74
C HIS A 295 -17.82 18.78 -22.45
N THR A 296 -17.51 18.75 -23.74
CA THR A 296 -17.54 17.54 -24.58
C THR A 296 -16.13 17.15 -24.97
N ARG A 297 -15.76 15.89 -24.72
CA ARG A 297 -14.56 15.28 -25.27
C ARG A 297 -14.92 14.53 -26.54
N THR A 298 -14.16 14.75 -27.59
CA THR A 298 -14.21 14.00 -28.84
C THR A 298 -13.01 13.05 -28.90
N LYS A 299 -12.95 12.19 -29.92
CA LYS A 299 -11.79 11.31 -30.14
C LYS A 299 -10.47 12.08 -30.35
N THR A 300 -10.56 13.30 -30.88
CA THR A 300 -9.41 14.10 -31.32
C THR A 300 -9.13 15.31 -30.44
N GLY A 301 -10.04 15.67 -29.52
CA GLY A 301 -9.89 16.88 -28.71
C GLY A 301 -11.02 17.10 -27.71
N ASN A 302 -11.17 18.34 -27.27
CA ASN A 302 -12.20 18.76 -26.33
C ASN A 302 -12.80 20.11 -26.72
N LYS A 303 -14.12 20.25 -26.54
CA LYS A 303 -14.91 21.47 -26.81
C LYS A 303 -15.72 21.83 -25.58
N ALA A 304 -15.95 23.12 -25.36
CA ALA A 304 -16.77 23.60 -24.27
C ALA A 304 -17.74 24.68 -24.74
N GLU A 305 -18.98 24.60 -24.25
CA GLU A 305 -20.06 25.51 -24.59
C GLU A 305 -20.73 26.01 -23.31
N VAL A 306 -20.89 27.32 -23.18
CA VAL A 306 -21.47 27.95 -22.00
C VAL A 306 -22.93 28.32 -22.29
N TYR A 307 -23.79 28.00 -21.35
CA TYR A 307 -25.23 28.21 -21.43
C TYR A 307 -25.71 29.07 -20.26
N HIS A 308 -26.75 29.86 -20.51
CA HIS A 308 -27.42 30.70 -19.53
C HIS A 308 -28.86 30.22 -19.34
N THR A 309 -29.28 30.09 -18.08
CA THR A 309 -30.66 29.78 -17.70
C THR A 309 -31.40 31.05 -17.30
N ASN A 310 -32.46 31.39 -18.03
CA ASN A 310 -33.31 32.52 -17.71
C ASN A 310 -34.29 32.15 -16.58
N LEU A 311 -34.10 32.77 -15.42
CA LEU A 311 -34.88 32.50 -14.20
C LEU A 311 -36.38 32.80 -14.33
N LYS A 312 -36.81 33.60 -15.32
CA LYS A 312 -38.23 33.99 -15.47
C LYS A 312 -39.06 32.95 -16.20
N ASN A 313 -38.47 32.27 -17.19
CA ASN A 313 -39.18 31.34 -18.07
C ASN A 313 -38.50 29.96 -18.15
N ASN A 314 -37.45 29.73 -17.37
CA ASN A 314 -36.65 28.49 -17.33
C ASN A 314 -36.05 28.08 -18.69
N GLN A 315 -35.91 29.04 -19.61
CA GLN A 315 -35.31 28.80 -20.92
C GLN A 315 -33.78 28.83 -20.83
N VAL A 316 -33.13 27.87 -21.49
CA VAL A 316 -31.69 27.69 -21.58
C VAL A 316 -31.25 28.17 -22.96
N SER A 317 -30.28 29.06 -23.00
CA SER A 317 -29.74 29.63 -24.25
C SER A 317 -28.21 29.55 -24.25
N LYS A 318 -27.61 29.33 -25.42
CA LYS A 318 -26.14 29.33 -25.56
C LYS A 318 -25.64 30.77 -25.38
N ALA A 319 -24.77 30.98 -24.40
CA ALA A 319 -24.13 32.27 -24.14
C ALA A 319 -22.92 32.47 -25.08
N TYR A 320 -21.99 31.51 -25.09
CA TYR A 320 -20.85 31.48 -26.00
C TYR A 320 -20.25 30.06 -26.08
N GLU A 321 -19.29 29.86 -26.97
CA GLU A 321 -18.51 28.64 -27.06
C GLU A 321 -17.01 28.92 -27.03
N LEU A 322 -16.23 27.98 -26.50
CA LEU A 322 -14.78 28.03 -26.49
C LEU A 322 -14.20 27.25 -27.68
N PRO A 323 -12.98 27.59 -28.14
CA PRO A 323 -12.33 26.89 -29.24
C PRO A 323 -12.20 25.39 -28.97
N HIS A 324 -12.37 24.59 -30.03
CA HIS A 324 -12.03 23.18 -29.99
C HIS A 324 -10.50 23.04 -29.95
N LEU A 325 -9.97 22.35 -28.95
CA LEU A 325 -8.54 22.12 -28.77
C LEU A 325 -8.25 20.63 -28.89
N SER A 326 -7.11 20.29 -29.48
CA SER A 326 -6.61 18.92 -29.56
C SER A 326 -6.16 18.40 -28.19
N GLY A 327 -6.12 17.07 -28.05
CA GLY A 327 -5.61 16.42 -26.85
C GLY A 327 -6.56 16.44 -25.65
N LEU A 328 -6.03 16.04 -24.50
CA LEU A 328 -6.80 16.02 -23.25
C LEU A 328 -6.96 17.44 -22.70
N GLY A 329 -8.06 17.64 -21.99
CA GLY A 329 -8.35 18.91 -21.34
C GLY A 329 -9.37 18.71 -20.24
N ALA A 330 -9.18 19.42 -19.13
CA ALA A 330 -10.09 19.44 -18.00
C ALA A 330 -10.62 20.86 -17.79
N ILE A 331 -11.88 20.96 -17.40
CA ILE A 331 -12.52 22.23 -17.06
C ILE A 331 -13.05 22.14 -15.64
N SER A 332 -13.03 23.25 -14.94
CA SER A 332 -13.58 23.38 -13.59
C SER A 332 -14.29 24.72 -13.42
N THR A 333 -15.29 24.74 -12.54
CA THR A 333 -16.01 25.94 -12.16
C THR A 333 -15.47 26.48 -10.85
N SER A 334 -15.26 27.80 -10.78
CA SER A 334 -14.95 28.53 -9.55
C SER A 334 -15.93 29.70 -9.42
N SER A 335 -16.47 29.92 -8.24
CA SER A 335 -17.40 31.04 -7.98
C SER A 335 -16.86 31.95 -6.89
N GLU A 336 -17.03 33.27 -7.07
CA GLU A 336 -16.75 34.28 -6.05
C GLU A 336 -17.95 35.25 -5.98
N GLY A 337 -18.80 35.06 -4.98
CA GLY A 337 -20.08 35.77 -4.94
C GLY A 337 -20.93 35.42 -6.16
N ALA A 338 -21.39 36.44 -6.88
CA ALA A 338 -22.17 36.25 -8.11
C ALA A 338 -21.31 35.85 -9.33
N ASN A 339 -20.01 36.14 -9.31
CA ASN A 339 -19.15 35.89 -10.46
C ASN A 339 -18.83 34.40 -10.58
N VAL A 340 -18.94 33.88 -11.80
CA VAL A 340 -18.63 32.49 -12.12
C VAL A 340 -17.50 32.48 -13.14
N TYR A 341 -16.47 31.70 -12.86
CA TYR A 341 -15.28 31.54 -13.69
C TYR A 341 -15.14 30.09 -14.12
N PHE A 342 -14.73 29.88 -15.36
CA PHE A 342 -14.33 28.56 -15.85
C PHE A 342 -12.82 28.55 -16.10
N ALA A 343 -12.13 27.62 -15.44
CA ALA A 343 -10.71 27.38 -15.66
C ALA A 343 -10.56 26.13 -16.52
N ARG A 344 -9.90 26.27 -17.68
CA ARG A 344 -9.59 25.18 -18.61
C ARG A 344 -8.09 24.91 -18.57
N ILE A 345 -7.73 23.65 -18.37
CA ILE A 345 -6.36 23.16 -18.27
C ILE A 345 -6.18 22.16 -19.40
N THR A 346 -5.19 22.42 -20.24
CA THR A 346 -4.77 21.53 -21.33
C THR A 346 -3.29 21.20 -21.17
N GLU A 347 -2.77 20.39 -22.07
CA GLU A 347 -1.34 20.06 -22.13
C GLU A 347 -0.46 21.29 -22.36
N ASP A 348 -0.97 22.30 -23.09
CA ASP A 348 -0.23 23.49 -23.54
C ASP A 348 -0.49 24.75 -22.71
N GLU A 349 -1.64 24.85 -22.04
CA GLU A 349 -1.99 26.06 -21.29
C GLU A 349 -3.03 25.86 -20.19
N THR A 350 -3.04 26.83 -19.27
CA THR A 350 -4.16 27.09 -18.35
C THR A 350 -4.77 28.43 -18.71
N LEU A 351 -6.08 28.46 -18.97
CA LEU A 351 -6.83 29.68 -19.25
C LEU A 351 -8.03 29.83 -18.32
N VAL A 352 -8.44 31.07 -18.09
CA VAL A 352 -9.61 31.43 -17.28
C VAL A 352 -10.51 32.35 -18.09
N VAL A 353 -11.80 32.04 -18.10
CA VAL A 353 -12.87 32.84 -18.74
C VAL A 353 -13.99 33.13 -17.75
N SER A 354 -14.73 34.21 -17.98
CA SER A 354 -15.95 34.55 -17.23
C SER A 354 -17.15 33.76 -17.78
N SER A 355 -18.13 33.42 -16.95
CA SER A 355 -19.40 32.87 -17.45
C SER A 355 -20.16 33.84 -18.37
N GLU A 356 -19.88 35.14 -18.30
CA GLU A 356 -20.58 36.17 -19.07
C GLU A 356 -19.94 36.47 -20.43
N SER A 357 -18.69 36.08 -20.64
CA SER A 357 -17.95 36.43 -21.86
C SER A 357 -16.89 35.40 -22.22
N HIS A 358 -16.72 35.18 -23.53
CA HIS A 358 -15.67 34.35 -24.10
C HIS A 358 -14.27 34.99 -23.99
N ALA A 359 -14.17 36.25 -23.53
CA ALA A 359 -12.90 36.93 -23.36
C ALA A 359 -12.03 36.21 -22.33
N VAL A 360 -10.79 35.90 -22.73
CA VAL A 360 -9.81 35.25 -21.86
C VAL A 360 -9.33 36.26 -20.82
N LEU A 361 -9.67 36.00 -19.56
CA LEU A 361 -9.33 36.87 -18.43
C LEU A 361 -7.87 36.70 -18.02
N ALA A 362 -7.35 35.47 -18.13
CA ALA A 362 -5.95 35.15 -17.92
C ALA A 362 -5.58 33.88 -18.70
N ARG A 363 -4.32 33.81 -19.12
CA ARG A 363 -3.73 32.70 -19.86
C ARG A 363 -2.31 32.49 -19.37
N TRP A 364 -1.95 31.24 -19.13
CA TRP A 364 -0.60 30.83 -18.78
C TRP A 364 -0.21 29.63 -19.63
N PRO A 365 0.82 29.73 -20.47
CA PRO A 365 1.35 28.55 -21.17
C PRO A 365 1.96 27.58 -20.15
N THR A 366 1.79 26.27 -20.37
CA THR A 366 2.51 25.27 -19.57
C THR A 366 3.99 25.36 -19.90
N LYS A 367 4.82 25.43 -18.85
CA LYS A 367 6.28 25.40 -18.97
C LYS A 367 6.72 23.97 -19.37
N PRO A 368 7.91 23.78 -19.97
CA PRO A 368 8.42 22.46 -20.38
C PRO A 368 8.68 21.45 -19.24
N ALA A 369 8.31 21.77 -18.00
CA ALA A 369 8.50 20.93 -16.81
C ALA A 369 7.61 19.67 -16.75
N GLY A 370 6.82 19.39 -17.80
CA GLY A 370 6.04 18.17 -17.97
C GLY A 370 4.66 18.43 -18.58
N THR A 371 4.25 17.58 -19.51
CA THR A 371 2.90 17.63 -20.10
C THR A 371 1.85 17.20 -19.09
N ILE A 372 0.70 17.90 -19.06
CA ILE A 372 -0.40 17.63 -18.13
C ILE A 372 -1.56 17.02 -18.90
N GLU A 373 -1.60 15.69 -18.95
CA GLU A 373 -2.71 14.93 -19.51
C GLU A 373 -3.91 14.89 -18.54
N ALA A 374 -4.55 16.03 -18.31
CA ALA A 374 -5.61 16.19 -17.31
C ALA A 374 -6.92 15.47 -17.69
N VAL A 375 -7.34 14.52 -16.86
CA VAL A 375 -8.61 13.78 -17.00
C VAL A 375 -9.73 14.47 -16.24
N HIS A 376 -9.46 15.04 -15.07
CA HIS A 376 -10.41 15.87 -14.32
C HIS A 376 -9.65 16.96 -13.58
N ALA A 377 -10.32 18.07 -13.26
CA ALA A 377 -9.71 19.13 -12.47
C ALA A 377 -10.74 19.88 -11.63
N VAL A 378 -10.25 20.47 -10.55
CA VAL A 378 -10.96 21.44 -9.72
C VAL A 378 -10.07 22.67 -9.60
N ALA A 379 -10.64 23.87 -9.59
CA ALA A 379 -9.86 25.09 -9.50
C ALA A 379 -10.50 26.13 -8.60
N GLU A 380 -9.63 26.95 -8.01
CA GLU A 380 -9.98 28.18 -7.33
C GLU A 380 -9.38 29.34 -8.13
N VAL A 381 -10.24 30.21 -8.63
CA VAL A 381 -9.89 31.43 -9.35
C VAL A 381 -10.06 32.60 -8.39
N LEU A 382 -9.00 33.41 -8.26
CA LEU A 382 -8.96 34.56 -7.37
C LEU A 382 -8.62 35.82 -8.16
N LYS A 383 -9.37 36.90 -7.95
CA LYS A 383 -9.01 38.22 -8.46
C LYS A 383 -7.89 38.83 -7.61
N LYS A 384 -6.86 39.39 -8.24
CA LYS A 384 -5.72 39.97 -7.49
C LYS A 384 -6.12 41.24 -6.73
N PRO A 385 -5.50 41.52 -5.57
CA PRO A 385 -5.67 42.79 -4.87
C PRO A 385 -5.30 43.97 -5.80
N GLY A 386 -6.16 44.98 -5.90
CA GLY A 386 -5.97 46.11 -6.82
C GLY A 386 -6.70 45.97 -8.16
N GLY A 387 -7.34 44.83 -8.44
CA GLY A 387 -8.27 44.66 -9.56
C GLY A 387 -7.64 44.31 -10.91
N GLU A 388 -6.33 44.46 -11.06
CA GLU A 388 -5.61 44.09 -12.29
C GLU A 388 -5.13 42.64 -12.25
N GLY A 389 -5.91 41.75 -12.86
CA GLY A 389 -5.52 40.37 -13.17
C GLY A 389 -6.07 39.30 -12.23
N PHE A 390 -5.91 38.05 -12.65
CA PHE A 390 -6.39 36.86 -11.98
C PHE A 390 -5.23 35.95 -11.55
N ALA A 391 -5.49 35.09 -10.58
CA ALA A 391 -4.64 33.96 -10.21
C ALA A 391 -5.50 32.70 -10.17
N VAL A 392 -4.92 31.56 -10.56
CA VAL A 392 -5.58 30.27 -10.54
C VAL A 392 -4.71 29.24 -9.82
N ARG A 393 -5.35 28.45 -8.97
CA ARG A 393 -4.81 27.20 -8.46
C ARG A 393 -5.76 26.10 -8.90
N ALA A 394 -5.24 25.11 -9.63
CA ALA A 394 -6.04 24.01 -10.11
C ALA A 394 -5.40 22.69 -9.74
N ALA A 395 -6.17 21.79 -9.13
CA ALA A 395 -5.76 20.43 -8.86
C ALA A 395 -6.33 19.53 -9.95
N ALA A 396 -5.46 18.87 -10.70
CA ALA A 396 -5.80 18.01 -11.81
C ALA A 396 -5.40 16.55 -11.52
N LEU A 397 -6.30 15.63 -11.85
CA LEU A 397 -5.98 14.21 -11.95
C LEU A 397 -5.48 13.94 -13.36
N THR A 398 -4.27 13.38 -13.49
CA THR A 398 -3.71 13.03 -14.79
C THR A 398 -4.13 11.62 -15.23
N LYS A 399 -3.97 11.30 -16.52
CA LYS A 399 -4.11 9.94 -17.06
C LYS A 399 -3.14 8.94 -16.41
N SER A 400 -2.05 9.44 -15.83
CA SER A 400 -1.09 8.63 -15.08
C SER A 400 -1.50 8.36 -13.63
N GLU A 401 -2.72 8.74 -13.24
CA GLU A 401 -3.25 8.64 -11.87
C GLU A 401 -2.47 9.50 -10.86
N ASP A 402 -1.76 10.51 -11.36
CA ASP A 402 -1.07 11.47 -10.51
C ASP A 402 -2.00 12.62 -10.17
N TRP A 403 -1.96 13.07 -8.92
CA TRP A 403 -2.63 14.29 -8.50
C TRP A 403 -1.66 15.45 -8.55
N VAL A 404 -1.92 16.40 -9.45
CA VAL A 404 -1.02 17.51 -9.76
C VAL A 404 -1.69 18.82 -9.41
N LEU A 405 -0.99 19.70 -8.70
CA LEU A 405 -1.45 21.07 -8.56
C LEU A 405 -0.72 21.98 -9.53
N VAL A 406 -1.50 22.69 -10.33
CA VAL A 406 -1.06 23.72 -11.27
C VAL A 406 -1.39 25.09 -10.68
N ARG A 407 -0.37 25.93 -10.50
CA ARG A 407 -0.50 27.32 -10.05
C ARG A 407 -0.09 28.23 -11.19
N ASN A 408 -1.05 28.99 -11.73
CA ASN A 408 -0.80 29.92 -12.84
C ASN A 408 0.00 29.27 -14.01
N GLY A 409 -0.40 28.06 -14.44
CA GLY A 409 0.23 27.31 -15.53
C GLY A 409 1.51 26.53 -15.16
N GLU A 410 2.00 26.64 -13.92
CA GLU A 410 3.19 25.91 -13.46
C GLU A 410 2.82 24.78 -12.50
N ILE A 411 3.42 23.61 -12.69
CA ILE A 411 3.27 22.48 -11.76
C ILE A 411 3.94 22.85 -10.43
N ALA A 412 3.14 23.05 -9.39
CA ALA A 412 3.62 23.37 -8.05
C ALA A 412 4.10 22.11 -7.32
N TRP A 413 3.35 21.01 -7.45
CA TRP A 413 3.70 19.70 -6.90
C TRP A 413 2.94 18.60 -7.63
N LYS A 414 3.44 17.37 -7.46
CA LYS A 414 2.87 16.13 -8.01
C LYS A 414 2.84 15.07 -6.91
N ARG A 415 1.69 14.43 -6.71
CA ARG A 415 1.50 13.32 -5.78
C ARG A 415 1.15 12.05 -6.57
N PRO A 416 1.87 10.94 -6.39
CA PRO A 416 1.63 9.69 -7.13
C PRO A 416 0.50 8.88 -6.48
N GLU A 417 -0.70 9.43 -6.45
CA GLU A 417 -1.87 8.80 -5.80
C GLU A 417 -2.25 7.45 -6.43
N GLY A 418 -1.91 7.24 -7.71
CA GLY A 418 -2.05 5.96 -8.39
C GLY A 418 -1.24 4.82 -7.78
N LEU A 419 -0.22 5.08 -6.94
CA LEU A 419 0.55 4.06 -6.22
C LEU A 419 -0.26 3.39 -5.10
N SER A 420 -1.39 4.00 -4.71
CA SER A 420 -2.27 3.49 -3.66
C SER A 420 -2.89 2.14 -4.04
N ALA A 421 -3.43 1.41 -3.06
CA ALA A 421 -4.04 0.10 -3.29
C ALA A 421 -3.13 -0.86 -4.08
N ALA A 422 -1.86 -0.89 -3.70
CA ALA A 422 -0.93 -1.93 -4.09
C ALA A 422 -1.43 -3.29 -3.58
N VAL A 423 -1.48 -4.27 -4.47
CA VAL A 423 -1.96 -5.64 -4.20
C VAL A 423 -0.83 -6.66 -4.20
N ALA A 424 0.30 -6.34 -4.84
CA ALA A 424 1.48 -7.19 -4.86
C ALA A 424 2.77 -6.36 -4.90
N ALA A 425 3.81 -6.85 -4.25
CA ALA A 425 5.14 -6.24 -4.23
C ALA A 425 6.23 -7.32 -4.29
N VAL A 426 7.35 -7.00 -4.92
CA VAL A 426 8.56 -7.84 -4.87
C VAL A 426 9.81 -6.98 -4.87
N TRP A 427 10.85 -7.48 -4.20
CA TRP A 427 12.19 -6.92 -4.28
C TRP A 427 12.91 -7.45 -5.53
N ALA A 428 13.56 -6.57 -6.28
CA ALA A 428 14.39 -6.90 -7.42
C ALA A 428 15.77 -6.25 -7.26
N ASP A 429 16.83 -6.96 -7.60
CA ASP A 429 18.17 -6.38 -7.60
C ASP A 429 18.40 -5.53 -8.85
N VAL A 430 19.23 -4.48 -8.75
CA VAL A 430 19.56 -3.61 -9.89
C VAL A 430 20.35 -4.41 -10.95
N PRO A 431 19.95 -4.50 -12.22
CA PRO A 431 20.68 -5.25 -13.24
C PRO A 431 22.08 -4.68 -13.52
N GLY A 432 23.09 -5.53 -13.82
CA GLY A 432 24.34 -5.08 -14.45
C GLY A 432 25.68 -5.33 -13.71
N SER A 433 25.71 -5.89 -12.51
CA SER A 433 26.98 -6.17 -11.80
C SER A 433 27.48 -7.62 -11.89
N GLU A 434 26.73 -8.51 -12.54
CA GLU A 434 27.08 -9.93 -12.60
C GLU A 434 28.24 -10.25 -13.55
N ASN A 435 28.76 -9.28 -14.30
CA ASN A 435 29.92 -9.54 -15.17
C ASN A 435 31.12 -10.06 -14.38
N LEU A 436 31.44 -9.52 -13.20
CA LEU A 436 32.58 -10.03 -12.42
C LEU A 436 32.27 -11.39 -11.77
N ALA A 437 31.07 -11.60 -11.26
CA ALA A 437 30.68 -12.86 -10.63
C ALA A 437 30.60 -14.01 -11.65
N LYS A 438 30.00 -13.77 -12.82
CA LYS A 438 29.96 -14.71 -13.95
C LYS A 438 31.34 -14.99 -14.51
N VAL A 439 32.20 -13.97 -14.59
CA VAL A 439 33.61 -14.15 -14.98
C VAL A 439 34.37 -15.00 -13.95
N LEU A 440 34.15 -14.79 -12.64
CA LEU A 440 34.76 -15.61 -11.58
C LEU A 440 34.23 -17.05 -11.56
N GLU A 441 32.95 -17.25 -11.85
CA GLU A 441 32.33 -18.57 -12.00
C GLU A 441 32.88 -19.30 -13.23
N GLN A 442 33.03 -18.59 -14.35
CA GLN A 442 33.71 -19.08 -15.54
C GLN A 442 35.18 -19.44 -15.27
N GLU A 443 35.92 -18.61 -14.51
CA GLU A 443 37.28 -18.91 -14.05
C GLU A 443 37.34 -20.19 -13.20
N ALA A 444 36.34 -20.43 -12.33
CA ALA A 444 36.28 -21.61 -11.47
C ALA A 444 36.08 -22.94 -12.25
N HIS A 445 35.50 -22.87 -13.46
CA HIS A 445 35.27 -24.02 -14.33
C HIS A 445 36.35 -24.20 -15.42
N THR A 446 37.37 -23.34 -15.47
CA THR A 446 38.48 -23.43 -16.44
C THR A 446 39.75 -24.03 -15.83
N ASN A 447 40.71 -24.40 -16.68
CA ASN A 447 42.01 -24.92 -16.24
C ASN A 447 42.76 -23.86 -15.39
N PRO A 448 43.38 -24.23 -14.25
CA PRO A 448 44.12 -23.30 -13.38
C PRO A 448 45.09 -22.33 -14.07
N ILE A 449 45.76 -22.75 -15.15
CA ILE A 449 46.71 -21.88 -15.88
C ILE A 449 45.96 -20.81 -16.70
N GLU A 450 44.89 -21.19 -17.35
CA GLU A 450 44.05 -20.29 -18.15
C GLU A 450 43.35 -19.28 -17.24
N ALA A 451 42.80 -19.73 -16.11
CA ALA A 451 42.25 -18.87 -15.06
C ALA A 451 43.30 -17.89 -14.50
N TYR A 452 44.56 -18.32 -14.31
CA TYR A 452 45.63 -17.44 -13.86
C TYR A 452 45.98 -16.37 -14.89
N ILE A 453 46.14 -16.74 -16.17
CA ILE A 453 46.41 -15.79 -17.25
C ILE A 453 45.26 -14.78 -17.35
N HIS A 454 44.02 -15.27 -17.36
CA HIS A 454 42.81 -14.45 -17.38
C HIS A 454 42.75 -13.45 -16.21
N ARG A 455 43.09 -13.90 -15.00
CA ARG A 455 43.16 -13.05 -13.81
C ARG A 455 44.21 -11.95 -13.92
N VAL A 456 45.41 -12.29 -14.40
CA VAL A 456 46.50 -11.32 -14.55
C VAL A 456 46.15 -10.30 -15.63
N THR A 457 45.61 -10.72 -16.78
CA THR A 457 45.15 -9.79 -17.83
C THR A 457 44.06 -8.88 -17.30
N ARG A 458 43.05 -9.41 -16.58
CA ARG A 458 42.01 -8.61 -15.93
C ARG A 458 42.60 -7.61 -14.93
N HIS A 459 43.55 -8.01 -14.10
CA HIS A 459 44.19 -7.08 -13.17
C HIS A 459 44.99 -5.98 -13.88
N ILE A 460 45.65 -6.30 -15.00
CA ILE A 460 46.33 -5.29 -15.82
C ILE A 460 45.31 -4.34 -16.45
N ASP A 461 44.20 -4.86 -16.96
CA ASP A 461 43.12 -4.05 -17.52
C ASP A 461 42.48 -3.17 -16.43
N ASP A 462 42.30 -3.68 -15.21
CA ASP A 462 41.78 -2.94 -14.06
C ASP A 462 42.71 -1.78 -13.63
N LEU A 463 44.03 -1.86 -13.92
CA LEU A 463 44.97 -0.76 -13.62
C LEU A 463 44.64 0.53 -14.39
N GLN A 464 43.89 0.46 -15.50
CA GLN A 464 43.47 1.65 -16.22
C GLN A 464 42.60 2.59 -15.36
N TYR A 465 41.92 2.04 -14.34
CA TYR A 465 41.08 2.81 -13.40
C TYR A 465 41.84 3.30 -12.17
N LEU A 466 43.11 2.89 -11.99
CA LEU A 466 43.94 3.27 -10.83
C LEU A 466 44.17 4.79 -10.72
N PRO A 467 44.44 5.55 -11.82
CA PRO A 467 44.63 6.99 -11.73
C PRO A 467 43.41 7.71 -11.15
N ASP A 468 42.21 7.37 -11.63
CA ASP A 468 40.95 7.95 -11.13
C ASP A 468 40.69 7.54 -9.67
N TYR A 469 41.00 6.29 -9.30
CA TYR A 469 40.91 5.85 -7.91
C TYR A 469 41.82 6.66 -6.98
N LEU A 470 43.09 6.84 -7.35
CA LEU A 470 44.05 7.62 -6.57
C LEU A 470 43.65 9.09 -6.45
N ALA A 471 43.12 9.68 -7.53
CA ALA A 471 42.60 11.04 -7.53
C ALA A 471 41.41 11.21 -6.57
N SER A 472 40.60 10.17 -6.36
CA SER A 472 39.45 10.18 -5.45
C SER A 472 39.81 10.00 -3.96
N LEU A 473 41.03 9.55 -3.62
CA LEU A 473 41.41 9.21 -2.24
C LEU A 473 41.37 10.39 -1.27
N PRO A 474 41.89 11.60 -1.59
CA PRO A 474 41.83 12.74 -0.67
C PRO A 474 40.38 13.12 -0.33
N GLU A 475 39.50 13.15 -1.32
CA GLU A 475 38.08 13.47 -1.14
C GLU A 475 37.37 12.42 -0.27
N ARG A 476 37.59 11.13 -0.58
CA ARG A 476 37.07 10.00 0.22
C ARG A 476 37.53 10.03 1.68
N PHE A 477 38.77 10.43 1.92
CA PHE A 477 39.31 10.55 3.27
C PHE A 477 38.67 11.71 4.03
N ILE A 478 38.56 12.89 3.40
CA ILE A 478 37.96 14.08 4.04
C ILE A 478 36.49 13.83 4.35
N THR A 479 35.71 13.37 3.37
CA THR A 479 34.28 13.02 3.55
C THR A 479 34.10 11.93 4.59
N GLY A 480 34.93 10.88 4.55
CA GLY A 480 34.87 9.76 5.46
C GLY A 480 35.20 10.10 6.92
N VAL A 481 36.13 11.04 7.18
CA VAL A 481 36.62 11.40 8.53
C VAL A 481 35.89 12.60 9.13
N PHE A 482 35.63 13.65 8.34
CA PHE A 482 35.08 14.91 8.84
C PHE A 482 33.58 15.07 8.59
N GLY A 483 32.95 14.13 7.87
CA GLY A 483 31.54 14.19 7.54
C GLY A 483 31.27 15.22 6.44
N GLY A 484 31.05 14.74 5.22
CA GLY A 484 30.62 15.54 4.08
C GLY A 484 29.89 14.66 3.07
N GLU A 485 28.93 15.24 2.34
CA GLU A 485 28.28 14.53 1.23
C GLU A 485 29.29 14.33 0.09
N PRO A 486 29.37 13.13 -0.53
CA PRO A 486 30.18 12.92 -1.71
C PRO A 486 29.70 13.83 -2.85
N VAL A 487 30.62 14.55 -3.51
CA VAL A 487 30.28 15.55 -4.55
C VAL A 487 29.79 14.88 -5.84
N SER A 488 30.04 13.58 -6.02
CA SER A 488 29.63 12.76 -7.16
C SER A 488 28.50 11.80 -6.79
N LYS A 489 27.23 12.23 -6.88
CA LYS A 489 26.11 11.30 -7.08
C LYS A 489 26.19 10.81 -8.54
N LYS A 490 26.58 9.56 -8.75
CA LYS A 490 26.53 8.96 -10.09
C LYS A 490 25.07 8.95 -10.55
N GLU A 491 24.78 9.48 -11.72
CA GLU A 491 23.45 9.40 -12.31
C GLU A 491 23.11 7.96 -12.70
N GLY A 492 21.90 7.51 -12.38
CA GLY A 492 21.39 6.18 -12.71
C GLY A 492 21.39 5.19 -11.55
N LEU A 493 20.67 4.08 -11.75
CA LEU A 493 20.53 3.02 -10.75
C LEU A 493 21.86 2.27 -10.56
N HIS A 494 22.32 2.17 -9.32
CA HIS A 494 23.52 1.41 -9.02
C HIS A 494 23.40 0.58 -7.74
N ARG A 495 24.03 -0.60 -7.76
CA ARG A 495 24.21 -1.41 -6.55
C ARG A 495 25.25 -0.75 -5.64
N ASP A 496 24.94 -0.68 -4.36
CA ASP A 496 25.90 -0.33 -3.32
C ASP A 496 26.64 -1.58 -2.81
N THR A 497 27.73 -1.37 -2.08
CA THR A 497 28.55 -2.48 -1.55
C THR A 497 27.84 -3.29 -0.48
N PHE A 498 26.88 -2.69 0.24
CA PHE A 498 26.15 -3.36 1.33
C PHE A 498 24.83 -3.99 0.86
N GLY A 499 24.43 -3.77 -0.39
CA GLY A 499 23.21 -4.33 -0.98
C GLY A 499 21.93 -3.69 -0.45
N PHE A 500 22.00 -2.44 -0.01
CA PHE A 500 20.85 -1.63 0.38
C PHE A 500 20.07 -1.07 -0.81
N ASN A 501 20.75 -0.83 -1.93
CA ASN A 501 20.17 -0.28 -3.15
C ASN A 501 19.57 -1.41 -3.97
N LYS A 502 18.27 -1.59 -3.78
CA LYS A 502 17.40 -2.47 -4.56
C LYS A 502 16.22 -1.73 -5.16
N LEU A 503 15.56 -2.39 -6.10
CA LEU A 503 14.31 -1.94 -6.69
C LEU A 503 13.13 -2.65 -6.01
N ILE A 504 12.04 -1.91 -5.85
CA ILE A 504 10.77 -2.46 -5.39
C ILE A 504 9.82 -2.36 -6.58
N VAL A 505 9.32 -3.51 -7.05
CA VAL A 505 8.33 -3.54 -8.12
C VAL A 505 6.96 -3.83 -7.52
N LEU A 506 6.01 -2.92 -7.75
CA LEU A 506 4.67 -2.92 -7.18
C LEU A 506 3.62 -3.03 -8.28
N ALA A 507 2.54 -3.75 -8.00
CA ALA A 507 1.34 -3.76 -8.83
C ALA A 507 0.13 -3.29 -8.01
N THR A 508 -0.67 -2.43 -8.62
CA THR A 508 -1.89 -1.87 -8.00
C THR A 508 -3.12 -2.59 -8.50
N ARG A 509 -4.21 -2.55 -7.73
CA ARG A 509 -5.50 -3.12 -8.14
C ARG A 509 -6.05 -2.53 -9.45
N ARG A 510 -5.55 -1.36 -9.88
CA ARG A 510 -5.90 -0.69 -11.15
C ARG A 510 -5.10 -1.25 -12.34
N GLY A 511 -4.19 -2.19 -12.08
CA GLY A 511 -3.35 -2.85 -13.08
C GLY A 511 -2.20 -2.00 -13.63
N ARG A 512 -1.85 -0.94 -12.89
CA ARG A 512 -0.64 -0.16 -13.08
C ARG A 512 0.48 -0.73 -12.23
N MET A 513 1.68 -0.78 -12.81
CA MET A 513 2.91 -1.24 -12.15
C MET A 513 3.89 -0.07 -11.97
N TYR A 514 4.69 -0.14 -10.91
CA TYR A 514 5.67 0.87 -10.53
C TYR A 514 7.00 0.21 -10.16
N GLY A 515 8.10 0.87 -10.50
CA GLY A 515 9.44 0.57 -9.97
C GLY A 515 9.91 1.70 -9.06
N LEU A 516 10.20 1.38 -7.80
CA LEU A 516 10.73 2.33 -6.82
C LEU A 516 12.20 2.03 -6.53
N SER A 517 13.03 3.07 -6.42
CA SER A 517 14.42 2.94 -6.00
C SER A 517 14.58 3.22 -4.51
N THR A 518 15.21 2.30 -3.79
CA THR A 518 15.58 2.52 -2.38
C THR A 518 16.77 3.47 -2.20
N GLU A 519 17.61 3.62 -3.22
CA GLU A 519 18.75 4.56 -3.20
C GLU A 519 18.27 6.01 -3.02
N HIS A 520 17.12 6.33 -3.62
CA HIS A 520 16.53 7.67 -3.60
C HIS A 520 15.25 7.69 -2.76
N ASN A 521 15.27 7.05 -1.59
CA ASN A 521 14.16 7.08 -0.61
C ASN A 521 12.80 6.73 -1.23
N GLY A 522 12.74 5.66 -2.03
CA GLY A 522 11.50 5.17 -2.62
C GLY A 522 10.99 6.01 -3.80
N GLN A 523 11.83 6.83 -4.43
CA GLN A 523 11.45 7.58 -5.62
C GLN A 523 11.01 6.63 -6.75
N ILE A 524 9.94 7.01 -7.45
CA ILE A 524 9.44 6.28 -8.62
C ILE A 524 10.43 6.47 -9.78
N VAL A 525 11.03 5.37 -10.22
CA VAL A 525 11.91 5.32 -11.40
C VAL A 525 11.06 5.24 -12.67
N TRP A 526 10.02 4.43 -12.65
CA TRP A 526 9.08 4.27 -13.76
C TRP A 526 7.68 3.91 -13.26
N SER A 527 6.67 4.24 -14.08
CA SER A 527 5.27 3.86 -13.89
C SER A 527 4.66 3.48 -15.24
N LYS A 528 3.99 2.34 -15.31
CA LYS A 528 3.38 1.84 -16.56
C LYS A 528 1.99 1.27 -16.27
N SER A 529 1.01 1.69 -17.06
CA SER A 529 -0.30 1.04 -17.10
C SER A 529 -0.18 -0.20 -17.99
N VAL A 530 -0.18 -1.39 -17.39
CA VAL A 530 0.10 -2.65 -18.10
C VAL A 530 -1.18 -3.47 -18.30
N LEU A 531 -2.03 -3.53 -17.28
CA LEU A 531 -3.30 -4.29 -17.27
C LEU A 531 -4.47 -3.37 -16.92
N PRO A 532 -4.86 -2.39 -17.77
CA PRO A 532 -5.93 -1.44 -17.43
C PRO A 532 -7.22 -2.18 -17.08
N GLN A 533 -7.82 -1.83 -15.93
CA GLN A 533 -9.06 -2.45 -15.46
C GLN A 533 -10.30 -1.71 -15.98
N LEU A 534 -11.39 -2.44 -16.22
CA LEU A 534 -12.68 -1.84 -16.51
C LEU A 534 -13.27 -1.22 -15.23
N PRO A 535 -14.12 -0.17 -15.33
CA PRO A 535 -14.84 0.36 -14.18
C PRO A 535 -15.71 -0.74 -13.56
N GLY A 536 -15.51 -1.06 -12.29
CA GLY A 536 -16.13 -2.24 -11.68
C GLY A 536 -15.10 -3.27 -11.24
N GLU A 537 -14.00 -3.38 -11.98
CA GLU A 537 -13.08 -4.50 -11.88
C GLU A 537 -11.78 -4.11 -11.17
N THR A 538 -11.19 -5.10 -10.51
CA THR A 538 -9.89 -4.95 -9.85
C THR A 538 -8.98 -6.12 -10.24
N LEU A 539 -7.69 -5.83 -10.33
CA LEU A 539 -6.66 -6.83 -10.49
C LEU A 539 -6.51 -7.61 -9.18
N ASP A 540 -6.86 -8.89 -9.23
CA ASP A 540 -6.58 -9.87 -8.18
C ASP A 540 -5.26 -10.57 -8.53
N ALA A 541 -4.16 -10.06 -7.99
CA ALA A 541 -2.83 -10.60 -8.22
C ALA A 541 -2.63 -11.87 -7.39
N LYS A 542 -2.41 -13.02 -8.05
CA LYS A 542 -2.16 -14.32 -7.40
C LYS A 542 -0.69 -14.61 -7.15
N GLY A 543 0.21 -13.89 -7.81
CA GLY A 543 1.64 -13.99 -7.56
C GLY A 543 2.45 -12.96 -8.32
N ILE A 544 3.58 -12.61 -7.72
CA ILE A 544 4.61 -11.76 -8.31
C ILE A 544 5.98 -12.35 -7.96
N TYR A 545 6.90 -12.38 -8.92
CA TYR A 545 8.24 -12.94 -8.73
C TYR A 545 9.28 -12.14 -9.50
N ALA A 546 10.43 -11.86 -8.88
CA ALA A 546 11.57 -11.23 -9.53
C ALA A 546 12.62 -12.30 -9.86
N LYS A 547 12.99 -12.38 -11.14
CA LYS A 547 14.12 -13.19 -11.62
C LYS A 547 15.43 -12.44 -11.42
N ASP A 548 16.51 -13.18 -11.22
CA ASP A 548 17.87 -12.64 -11.03
C ASP A 548 18.34 -11.81 -12.24
N GLU A 549 17.85 -12.14 -13.44
CA GLU A 549 18.10 -11.42 -14.71
C GLU A 549 17.46 -10.01 -14.75
N GLY A 550 16.74 -9.61 -13.70
CA GLY A 550 16.09 -8.30 -13.63
C GLY A 550 14.71 -8.24 -14.28
N ILE A 551 14.06 -9.39 -14.52
CA ILE A 551 12.69 -9.48 -15.04
C ILE A 551 11.74 -9.82 -13.90
N VAL A 552 10.66 -9.04 -13.76
CA VAL A 552 9.58 -9.30 -12.82
C VAL A 552 8.38 -9.88 -13.57
N THR A 553 7.86 -11.00 -13.08
CA THR A 553 6.64 -11.63 -13.61
C THR A 553 5.48 -11.48 -12.63
N LEU A 554 4.28 -11.26 -13.15
CA LEU A 554 3.04 -11.18 -12.40
C LEU A 554 1.95 -12.06 -13.03
N ARG A 555 1.15 -12.70 -12.19
CA ARG A 555 -0.02 -13.51 -12.58
C ARG A 555 -1.28 -13.00 -11.90
N GLY A 556 -2.34 -12.78 -12.69
CA GLY A 556 -3.66 -12.41 -12.19
C GLY A 556 -4.66 -13.56 -12.18
N ALA A 557 -5.74 -13.42 -11.42
CA ALA A 557 -6.75 -14.46 -11.23
C ALA A 557 -7.56 -14.80 -12.49
N LYS A 558 -7.68 -13.89 -13.45
CA LYS A 558 -8.42 -14.07 -14.71
C LYS A 558 -7.50 -14.53 -15.85
N GLY A 559 -6.33 -15.07 -15.52
CA GLY A 559 -5.33 -15.54 -16.49
C GLY A 559 -4.43 -14.42 -17.03
N GLU A 560 -4.40 -13.26 -16.38
CA GLU A 560 -3.47 -12.19 -16.75
C GLU A 560 -2.02 -12.62 -16.51
N TYR A 561 -1.12 -12.21 -17.40
CA TYR A 561 0.31 -12.39 -17.24
C TYR A 561 1.07 -11.16 -17.68
N VAL A 562 2.10 -10.80 -16.92
CA VAL A 562 3.03 -9.72 -17.27
C VAL A 562 4.44 -10.18 -17.01
N ALA A 563 5.35 -9.87 -17.93
CA ALA A 563 6.79 -9.86 -17.72
C ALA A 563 7.33 -8.46 -18.04
N ILE A 564 8.02 -7.84 -17.09
CA ILE A 564 8.51 -6.46 -17.19
C ILE A 564 9.93 -6.35 -16.65
N LYS A 565 10.76 -5.51 -17.27
CA LYS A 565 12.10 -5.21 -16.73
C LYS A 565 11.99 -4.38 -15.46
N SER A 566 12.70 -4.80 -14.42
CA SER A 566 12.67 -4.20 -13.09
C SER A 566 13.21 -2.76 -13.05
N ASP A 567 14.22 -2.45 -13.87
CA ASP A 567 14.96 -1.18 -13.88
C ASP A 567 14.34 -0.12 -14.79
N THR A 568 13.90 -0.48 -16.00
CA THR A 568 13.33 0.46 -16.98
C THR A 568 11.81 0.48 -17.00
N GLY A 569 11.17 -0.60 -16.54
CA GLY A 569 9.73 -0.80 -16.74
C GLY A 569 9.36 -1.14 -18.18
N ASP A 570 10.32 -1.54 -19.02
CA ASP A 570 10.02 -2.01 -20.37
C ASP A 570 9.28 -3.34 -20.30
N VAL A 571 8.12 -3.35 -20.96
CA VAL A 571 7.25 -4.51 -21.01
C VAL A 571 7.83 -5.52 -21.99
N VAL A 572 8.17 -6.71 -21.47
CA VAL A 572 8.67 -7.83 -22.27
C VAL A 572 7.50 -8.61 -22.86
N GLU A 573 6.50 -8.90 -22.03
CA GLU A 573 5.33 -9.69 -22.43
C GLU A 573 4.11 -9.30 -21.59
N VAL A 574 2.93 -9.24 -22.22
CA VAL A 574 1.64 -9.03 -21.55
C VAL A 574 0.59 -9.91 -22.18
N MET A 575 -0.13 -10.63 -21.34
CA MET A 575 -1.35 -11.35 -21.71
C MET A 575 -2.52 -10.76 -20.92
N PRO A 576 -3.53 -10.16 -21.58
CA PRO A 576 -4.69 -9.57 -20.92
C PRO A 576 -5.62 -10.66 -20.32
N PRO A 577 -6.64 -10.25 -19.51
CA PRO A 577 -7.62 -11.18 -18.94
C PRO A 577 -8.27 -12.08 -20.00
N GLY A 578 -8.43 -13.36 -19.68
CA GLY A 578 -9.00 -14.37 -20.57
C GLY A 578 -8.04 -14.96 -21.61
N SER A 579 -6.79 -14.50 -21.67
CA SER A 579 -5.76 -15.09 -22.57
C SER A 579 -5.32 -16.48 -22.11
N LEU A 580 -5.27 -16.68 -20.79
CA LEU A 580 -4.96 -17.94 -20.14
C LEU A 580 -6.12 -18.35 -19.23
N PRO A 581 -6.18 -19.63 -18.80
CA PRO A 581 -7.19 -20.09 -17.85
C PRO A 581 -7.15 -19.29 -16.54
N HIS A 582 -8.29 -19.27 -15.85
CA HIS A 582 -8.40 -18.66 -14.53
C HIS A 582 -7.46 -19.33 -13.52
N VAL A 583 -6.81 -18.51 -12.71
CA VAL A 583 -5.77 -18.91 -11.76
C VAL A 583 -6.30 -18.71 -10.34
N SER A 584 -6.25 -19.75 -9.51
CA SER A 584 -6.61 -19.66 -8.09
C SER A 584 -5.43 -19.23 -7.22
N SER A 585 -4.24 -19.72 -7.54
CA SER A 585 -3.02 -19.53 -6.76
C SER A 585 -1.79 -19.69 -7.65
N THR A 586 -0.62 -19.32 -7.13
CA THR A 586 0.65 -19.50 -7.82
C THR A 586 1.72 -20.03 -6.88
N VAL A 587 2.73 -20.66 -7.47
CA VAL A 587 3.90 -21.16 -6.75
C VAL A 587 5.15 -20.89 -7.58
N VAL A 588 6.22 -20.49 -6.90
CA VAL A 588 7.54 -20.35 -7.53
C VAL A 588 8.18 -21.73 -7.51
N VAL A 589 8.57 -22.22 -8.68
CA VAL A 589 9.13 -23.56 -8.87
C VAL A 589 10.48 -23.49 -9.56
N ASP A 590 11.34 -24.43 -9.22
CA ASP A 590 12.60 -24.70 -9.92
C ASP A 590 12.36 -25.62 -11.12
N SER A 591 13.10 -25.37 -12.20
CA SER A 591 13.11 -26.20 -13.40
C SER A 591 14.48 -26.12 -14.09
N SER A 592 14.72 -26.97 -15.09
CA SER A 592 15.95 -26.92 -15.89
C SER A 592 16.13 -25.60 -16.67
N SER A 593 15.04 -24.87 -16.92
CA SER A 593 15.06 -23.52 -17.54
C SER A 593 15.17 -22.38 -16.51
N GLY A 594 15.32 -22.70 -15.23
CA GLY A 594 15.39 -21.76 -14.12
C GLY A 594 14.07 -21.59 -13.37
N LYS A 595 14.08 -20.66 -12.40
CA LYS A 595 12.93 -20.37 -11.54
C LYS A 595 11.82 -19.62 -12.26
N TRP A 596 10.58 -20.06 -12.04
CA TRP A 596 9.42 -19.40 -12.63
C TRP A 596 8.15 -19.55 -11.78
N LEU A 597 7.13 -18.76 -12.13
CA LEU A 597 5.86 -18.70 -11.43
C LEU A 597 4.82 -19.59 -12.12
N LEU A 598 4.61 -20.79 -11.58
CA LEU A 598 3.64 -21.76 -12.05
C LEU A 598 2.21 -21.34 -11.61
N PRO A 599 1.27 -21.15 -12.56
CA PRO A 599 -0.13 -20.91 -12.24
C PRO A 599 -0.87 -22.21 -11.94
N ILE A 600 -1.68 -22.20 -10.88
CA ILE A 600 -2.60 -23.29 -10.53
C ILE A 600 -4.03 -22.86 -10.86
N GLY A 601 -4.75 -23.68 -11.62
CA GLY A 601 -6.11 -23.41 -12.05
C GLY A 601 -7.11 -23.39 -10.89
N VAL A 602 -8.33 -22.90 -11.16
CA VAL A 602 -9.45 -22.96 -10.20
C VAL A 602 -9.87 -24.37 -9.82
N ASN A 603 -9.62 -25.35 -10.70
CA ASN A 603 -9.92 -26.76 -10.45
C ASN A 603 -8.78 -27.48 -9.68
N GLY A 604 -7.72 -26.76 -9.32
CA GLY A 604 -6.51 -27.32 -8.71
C GLY A 604 -5.47 -27.87 -9.70
N GLU A 605 -5.81 -28.01 -10.98
CA GLU A 605 -4.88 -28.54 -12.01
C GLU A 605 -3.86 -27.47 -12.44
N ALA A 606 -2.61 -27.89 -12.66
CA ALA A 606 -1.66 -27.07 -13.39
C ALA A 606 -1.98 -27.10 -14.88
N GLY A 607 -2.03 -25.94 -15.54
CA GLY A 607 -2.18 -25.87 -16.99
C GLY A 607 -1.05 -26.59 -17.74
N PRO A 608 -1.09 -26.68 -19.08
CA PRO A 608 -0.07 -27.40 -19.84
C PRO A 608 1.33 -26.81 -19.59
N ILE A 609 2.25 -27.64 -19.07
CA ILE A 609 3.63 -27.26 -18.79
C ILE A 609 4.52 -27.65 -19.98
N PRO A 610 5.30 -26.71 -20.56
CA PRO A 610 6.25 -27.03 -21.62
C PRO A 610 7.37 -27.96 -21.14
N ALA A 611 7.85 -28.83 -22.04
CA ALA A 611 9.07 -29.61 -21.81
C ALA A 611 10.26 -28.70 -21.45
N GLY A 612 11.04 -29.07 -20.44
CA GLY A 612 12.13 -28.24 -19.89
C GLY A 612 11.70 -27.17 -18.87
N TRP A 613 10.38 -26.99 -18.63
CA TRP A 613 9.84 -26.13 -17.55
C TRP A 613 9.18 -26.96 -16.44
N THR A 614 9.34 -28.28 -16.51
CA THR A 614 8.84 -29.25 -15.54
C THR A 614 9.35 -28.91 -14.13
N PRO A 615 8.45 -28.74 -13.14
CA PRO A 615 8.85 -28.52 -11.77
C PRO A 615 9.68 -29.67 -11.20
N ASP A 616 10.82 -29.34 -10.57
CA ASP A 616 11.68 -30.34 -9.92
C ASP A 616 11.14 -30.82 -8.55
N GLN A 617 10.17 -30.07 -7.99
CA GLN A 617 9.66 -30.22 -6.62
C GLN A 617 8.24 -30.80 -6.62
N THR A 618 7.87 -31.45 -5.51
CA THR A 618 6.46 -31.74 -5.21
C THR A 618 5.75 -30.46 -4.78
N ILE A 619 4.60 -30.19 -5.38
CA ILE A 619 3.82 -28.98 -5.18
C ILE A 619 2.56 -29.30 -4.41
N VAL A 620 2.19 -28.43 -3.46
CA VAL A 620 0.89 -28.52 -2.80
C VAL A 620 -0.10 -27.61 -3.52
N ILE A 621 -1.20 -28.21 -3.99
CA ILE A 621 -2.31 -27.52 -4.62
C ILE A 621 -3.55 -27.59 -3.72
N ARG A 622 -4.37 -26.53 -3.75
CA ARG A 622 -5.69 -26.52 -3.12
C ARG A 622 -6.73 -26.92 -4.17
N GLY A 623 -7.30 -28.10 -4.02
CA GLY A 623 -8.40 -28.62 -4.84
C GLY A 623 -9.77 -28.18 -4.34
N GLU A 624 -10.83 -28.64 -5.03
CA GLU A 624 -12.22 -28.38 -4.64
C GLU A 624 -12.53 -28.91 -3.23
N GLY A 625 -13.36 -28.19 -2.47
CA GLY A 625 -13.78 -28.60 -1.12
C GLY A 625 -12.70 -28.47 -0.04
N ASP A 626 -11.72 -27.58 -0.24
CA ASP A 626 -10.58 -27.37 0.66
C ASP A 626 -9.73 -28.62 0.91
N ILE A 627 -9.64 -29.46 -0.12
CA ILE A 627 -8.71 -30.59 -0.18
C ILE A 627 -7.34 -30.06 -0.56
N LEU A 628 -6.31 -30.43 0.19
CA LEU A 628 -4.92 -30.23 -0.21
C LEU A 628 -4.41 -31.46 -0.94
N LYS A 629 -3.73 -31.29 -2.06
CA LYS A 629 -3.10 -32.39 -2.79
C LYS A 629 -1.63 -32.10 -3.01
N GLY A 630 -0.80 -33.11 -2.85
CA GLY A 630 0.58 -33.08 -3.29
C GLY A 630 0.68 -33.65 -4.69
N VAL A 631 1.18 -32.86 -5.63
CA VAL A 631 1.35 -33.26 -7.03
C VAL A 631 2.81 -33.18 -7.44
N LYS A 632 3.21 -34.14 -8.27
CA LYS A 632 4.53 -34.19 -8.90
C LYS A 632 4.36 -34.14 -10.42
N PHE A 633 5.28 -33.48 -11.09
CA PHE A 633 5.28 -33.43 -12.54
C PHE A 633 6.37 -34.35 -13.09
N VAL A 634 6.01 -35.19 -14.06
CA VAL A 634 6.92 -36.12 -14.72
C VAL A 634 6.94 -35.81 -16.20
N GLU A 635 8.14 -35.66 -16.76
CA GLU A 635 8.33 -35.43 -18.19
C GLU A 635 8.69 -36.75 -18.89
N GLU A 636 7.77 -37.24 -19.73
CA GLU A 636 7.99 -38.42 -20.57
C GLU A 636 7.68 -38.08 -22.04
N ASN A 637 8.59 -38.43 -22.96
CA ASN A 637 8.42 -38.20 -24.41
C ASN A 637 8.07 -36.74 -24.78
N ASN A 638 8.73 -35.75 -24.15
CA ASN A 638 8.44 -34.31 -24.28
C ASN A 638 7.02 -33.89 -23.87
N LYS A 639 6.32 -34.71 -23.07
CA LYS A 639 5.03 -34.38 -22.49
C LYS A 639 5.15 -34.42 -20.98
N VAL A 640 4.66 -33.36 -20.33
CA VAL A 640 4.58 -33.29 -18.88
C VAL A 640 3.24 -33.84 -18.43
N SER A 641 3.25 -34.81 -17.52
CA SER A 641 2.06 -35.32 -16.83
C SER A 641 2.10 -34.96 -15.34
N GLU A 642 0.93 -34.61 -14.82
CA GLU A 642 0.70 -34.41 -13.39
C GLU A 642 0.38 -35.76 -12.73
N GLU A 643 1.09 -36.10 -11.66
CA GLU A 643 0.86 -37.28 -10.84
C GLU A 643 0.49 -36.84 -9.42
N GLU A 644 -0.69 -37.22 -8.96
CA GLU A 644 -1.11 -37.03 -7.57
C GLU A 644 -0.35 -38.01 -6.66
N VAL A 645 0.37 -37.48 -5.67
CA VAL A 645 1.19 -38.24 -4.73
C VAL A 645 0.41 -38.51 -3.44
N TRP A 646 -0.29 -37.49 -2.93
CA TRP A 646 -1.06 -37.57 -1.70
C TRP A 646 -2.23 -36.57 -1.71
N GLN A 647 -3.23 -36.84 -0.86
CA GLN A 647 -4.34 -35.92 -0.60
C GLN A 647 -4.63 -35.83 0.89
N LEU A 648 -4.97 -34.63 1.35
CA LEU A 648 -5.35 -34.31 2.72
C LEU A 648 -6.70 -33.59 2.70
N GLN A 649 -7.71 -34.25 3.23
CA GLN A 649 -9.06 -33.71 3.37
C GLN A 649 -9.23 -33.06 4.75
N LEU A 650 -9.68 -31.80 4.78
CA LEU A 650 -10.05 -31.14 6.03
C LEU A 650 -11.36 -31.67 6.62
N PHE A 651 -11.59 -31.43 7.91
CA PHE A 651 -12.83 -31.83 8.56
C PHE A 651 -14.03 -31.06 7.98
N PRO A 652 -15.23 -31.68 7.93
CA PRO A 652 -16.43 -31.02 7.43
C PRO A 652 -16.70 -29.70 8.18
N GLY A 653 -16.98 -28.62 7.45
CA GLY A 653 -17.26 -27.29 8.02
C GLY A 653 -16.02 -26.40 8.20
N GLN A 654 -14.82 -26.97 8.12
CA GLN A 654 -13.59 -26.19 8.13
C GLN A 654 -13.32 -25.54 6.78
N THR A 655 -12.78 -24.33 6.81
CA THR A 655 -12.32 -23.61 5.62
C THR A 655 -10.90 -23.09 5.83
N ILE A 656 -10.04 -23.21 4.81
CA ILE A 656 -8.65 -22.69 4.91
C ILE A 656 -8.70 -21.16 4.89
N VAL A 657 -8.22 -20.55 5.97
CA VAL A 657 -8.14 -19.10 6.15
C VAL A 657 -6.77 -18.53 5.87
N ASP A 658 -5.69 -19.29 6.14
CA ASP A 658 -4.32 -18.88 5.84
C ASP A 658 -3.38 -20.09 5.65
N ILE A 659 -2.31 -19.89 4.88
CA ILE A 659 -1.24 -20.86 4.68
C ILE A 659 0.11 -20.15 4.81
N ALA A 660 0.91 -20.52 5.81
CA ALA A 660 2.27 -20.04 5.94
C ALA A 660 3.27 -21.05 5.37
N LYS A 661 4.29 -20.53 4.68
CA LYS A 661 5.41 -21.32 4.16
C LYS A 661 6.73 -20.64 4.50
N PRO A 662 7.84 -21.39 4.59
CA PRO A 662 9.17 -20.81 4.65
C PRO A 662 9.44 -19.88 3.47
N SER A 663 10.24 -18.84 3.69
CA SER A 663 10.73 -18.00 2.60
C SER A 663 11.58 -18.83 1.63
N SER A 664 11.61 -18.44 0.36
CA SER A 664 12.55 -19.00 -0.62
C SER A 664 14.02 -18.77 -0.22
N HIS A 665 14.29 -17.71 0.55
CA HIS A 665 15.57 -17.44 1.18
C HIS A 665 15.44 -17.61 2.70
N ASP A 666 15.67 -18.83 3.18
CA ASP A 666 15.59 -19.19 4.60
C ASP A 666 16.82 -19.99 5.08
N PRO A 667 18.04 -19.44 5.03
CA PRO A 667 19.24 -20.14 5.47
C PRO A 667 19.22 -20.38 6.99
N VAL A 668 19.78 -21.52 7.40
CA VAL A 668 19.85 -21.94 8.81
C VAL A 668 21.30 -21.94 9.27
N ALA A 669 21.64 -21.01 10.17
CA ALA A 669 23.02 -20.86 10.66
C ALA A 669 23.43 -21.95 11.68
N SER A 670 22.48 -22.50 12.44
CA SER A 670 22.76 -23.53 13.46
C SER A 670 21.67 -24.59 13.51
N ILE A 671 22.08 -25.86 13.46
CA ILE A 671 21.21 -27.05 13.51
C ILE A 671 20.56 -27.28 14.89
N GLY A 672 21.10 -26.67 15.94
CA GLY A 672 20.65 -26.88 17.31
C GLY A 672 20.76 -25.62 18.14
N ARG A 673 20.06 -25.61 19.27
CA ARG A 673 20.13 -24.56 20.28
C ARG A 673 20.85 -25.09 21.51
N VAL A 674 21.88 -24.39 21.96
CA VAL A 674 22.63 -24.74 23.18
C VAL A 674 21.84 -24.23 24.39
N LEU A 675 21.59 -25.12 25.35
CA LEU A 675 20.89 -24.83 26.60
C LEU A 675 21.84 -24.32 27.68
N ALA A 676 21.29 -23.77 28.76
CA ALA A 676 22.02 -23.27 29.92
C ALA A 676 23.00 -24.29 30.55
N ASP A 677 22.67 -25.58 30.45
CA ASP A 677 23.50 -26.69 30.96
C ASP A 677 24.48 -27.27 29.93
N ARG A 678 24.66 -26.57 28.79
CA ARG A 678 25.53 -26.94 27.66
C ARG A 678 25.06 -28.17 26.87
N ARG A 679 23.87 -28.70 27.13
CA ARG A 679 23.23 -29.66 26.23
C ARG A 679 22.63 -28.93 25.02
N VAL A 680 22.29 -29.68 23.98
CA VAL A 680 21.81 -29.14 22.70
C VAL A 680 20.43 -29.69 22.41
N SER A 681 19.45 -28.82 22.21
CA SER A 681 18.17 -29.19 21.60
C SER A 681 18.30 -29.05 20.09
N TYR A 682 18.22 -30.17 19.37
CA TYR A 682 18.30 -30.18 17.92
C TYR A 682 16.99 -29.69 17.31
N LYS A 683 17.09 -28.75 16.36
CA LYS A 683 15.93 -28.15 15.71
C LYS A 683 15.38 -29.12 14.68
N TYR A 684 14.06 -29.21 14.60
CA TYR A 684 13.43 -29.93 13.51
C TYR A 684 13.44 -29.06 12.25
N LEU A 685 14.31 -29.38 11.31
CA LEU A 685 14.55 -28.60 10.10
C LEU A 685 14.07 -29.37 8.88
N ASN A 686 12.85 -29.07 8.44
CA ASN A 686 12.30 -29.63 7.22
C ASN A 686 11.90 -28.47 6.28
N PRO A 687 12.60 -28.26 5.15
CA PRO A 687 12.27 -27.18 4.21
C PRO A 687 10.94 -27.42 3.47
N ASN A 688 10.43 -28.65 3.51
CA ASN A 688 9.22 -29.10 2.82
C ASN A 688 8.03 -29.10 3.79
N THR A 689 7.82 -28.02 4.53
CA THR A 689 6.70 -27.90 5.47
C THR A 689 5.88 -26.66 5.21
N ILE A 690 4.58 -26.77 5.42
CA ILE A 690 3.65 -25.65 5.43
C ILE A 690 2.80 -25.70 6.69
N VAL A 691 2.34 -24.53 7.12
CA VAL A 691 1.35 -24.40 8.19
C VAL A 691 0.02 -24.07 7.54
N VAL A 692 -0.98 -24.90 7.81
CA VAL A 692 -2.34 -24.75 7.30
C VAL A 692 -3.24 -24.35 8.45
N ALA A 693 -3.82 -23.14 8.37
CA ALA A 693 -4.79 -22.64 9.33
C ALA A 693 -6.20 -22.76 8.73
N ALA A 694 -7.07 -23.52 9.40
CA ALA A 694 -8.43 -23.77 8.98
C ALA A 694 -9.44 -23.43 10.08
N ALA A 695 -10.42 -22.59 9.76
CA ALA A 695 -11.44 -22.13 10.71
C ALA A 695 -12.79 -22.81 10.47
N ASP A 696 -13.45 -23.19 11.56
CA ASP A 696 -14.86 -23.59 11.58
C ASP A 696 -15.68 -22.46 12.21
N LYS A 697 -16.51 -21.81 11.40
CA LYS A 697 -17.34 -20.68 11.83
C LYS A 697 -18.50 -21.11 12.74
N ALA A 698 -19.03 -22.32 12.58
CA ALA A 698 -20.16 -22.80 13.39
C ALA A 698 -19.70 -23.13 14.81
N GLU A 699 -18.55 -23.81 14.92
CA GLU A 699 -17.98 -24.21 16.20
C GLU A 699 -17.08 -23.14 16.84
N SER A 700 -16.79 -22.05 16.12
CA SER A 700 -15.83 -21.02 16.53
C SER A 700 -14.47 -21.63 16.90
N THR A 701 -13.94 -22.50 16.03
CA THR A 701 -12.65 -23.17 16.25
C THR A 701 -11.65 -22.85 15.14
N LEU A 702 -10.36 -22.84 15.48
CA LEU A 702 -9.25 -22.74 14.55
C LEU A 702 -8.37 -23.98 14.71
N SER A 703 -8.18 -24.72 13.62
CA SER A 703 -7.24 -25.83 13.53
C SER A 703 -5.98 -25.35 12.81
N VAL A 704 -4.82 -25.54 13.43
CA VAL A 704 -3.51 -25.22 12.83
C VAL A 704 -2.74 -26.53 12.68
N GLN A 705 -2.40 -26.87 11.45
CA GLN A 705 -1.73 -28.12 11.10
C GLN A 705 -0.39 -27.84 10.42
N LEU A 706 0.68 -28.48 10.90
CA LEU A 706 1.97 -28.52 10.22
C LEU A 706 1.98 -29.73 9.30
N VAL A 707 2.13 -29.52 8.00
CA VAL A 707 2.03 -30.56 6.97
C VAL A 707 3.34 -30.65 6.19
N ASP A 708 3.85 -31.87 6.00
CA ASP A 708 4.95 -32.13 5.07
C ASP A 708 4.43 -32.08 3.63
N THR A 709 5.01 -31.21 2.79
CA THR A 709 4.55 -30.96 1.42
C THR A 709 4.88 -32.09 0.47
N VAL A 710 5.82 -32.97 0.81
CA VAL A 710 6.27 -34.07 -0.04
C VAL A 710 5.47 -35.35 0.25
N SER A 711 5.26 -35.69 1.53
CA SER A 711 4.55 -36.91 1.95
C SER A 711 3.07 -36.71 2.26
N GLY A 712 2.64 -35.47 2.54
CA GLY A 712 1.27 -35.17 2.99
C GLY A 712 1.02 -35.50 4.46
N GLN A 713 2.05 -35.93 5.19
CA GLN A 713 1.93 -36.29 6.60
C GLN A 713 1.68 -35.03 7.43
N VAL A 714 0.65 -35.07 8.28
CA VAL A 714 0.44 -34.09 9.33
C VAL A 714 1.47 -34.36 10.44
N LEU A 715 2.44 -33.46 10.55
CA LEU A 715 3.56 -33.55 11.49
C LEU A 715 3.17 -33.10 12.90
N ALA A 716 2.33 -32.06 12.99
CA ALA A 716 1.78 -31.54 14.24
C ALA A 716 0.39 -30.92 13.98
N SER A 717 -0.47 -30.91 15.00
CA SER A 717 -1.81 -30.35 14.91
C SER A 717 -2.24 -29.76 16.27
N SER A 718 -2.70 -28.52 16.24
CA SER A 718 -3.23 -27.79 17.40
C SER A 718 -4.63 -27.24 17.07
N SER A 719 -5.53 -27.23 18.06
CA SER A 719 -6.89 -26.71 17.90
C SER A 719 -7.23 -25.71 18.99
N TYR A 720 -7.73 -24.55 18.58
CA TYR A 720 -8.09 -23.43 19.46
C TYR A 720 -9.59 -23.19 19.42
N ALA A 721 -10.23 -23.20 20.58
CA ALA A 721 -11.66 -22.92 20.72
C ALA A 721 -11.95 -21.43 20.96
N GLY A 722 -13.16 -20.99 20.62
CA GLY A 722 -13.64 -19.63 20.82
C GLY A 722 -13.04 -18.59 19.87
N VAL A 723 -12.52 -19.01 18.71
CA VAL A 723 -11.90 -18.11 17.71
C VAL A 723 -12.98 -17.43 16.87
N ASP A 724 -12.84 -16.11 16.71
CA ASP A 724 -13.71 -15.32 15.83
C ASP A 724 -13.10 -15.24 14.42
N SER A 725 -13.62 -16.04 13.49
CA SER A 725 -13.17 -16.07 12.10
C SER A 725 -13.56 -14.83 11.28
N THR A 726 -14.32 -13.89 11.86
CA THR A 726 -14.59 -12.60 11.21
C THR A 726 -13.46 -11.59 11.41
N LYS A 727 -12.53 -11.88 12.33
CA LYS A 727 -11.32 -11.09 12.56
C LYS A 727 -10.14 -11.65 11.74
N PRO A 728 -9.12 -10.82 11.46
CA PRO A 728 -7.94 -11.29 10.73
C PRO A 728 -7.25 -12.46 11.44
N ILE A 729 -6.90 -13.48 10.66
CA ILE A 729 -6.07 -14.61 11.05
C ILE A 729 -4.86 -14.59 10.13
N SER A 730 -3.65 -14.58 10.70
CA SER A 730 -2.41 -14.58 9.92
C SER A 730 -1.38 -15.48 10.58
N CYS A 731 -0.67 -16.25 9.78
CA CYS A 731 0.37 -17.15 10.21
C CYS A 731 1.68 -16.84 9.47
N THR A 732 2.80 -17.12 10.12
CA THR A 732 4.12 -17.03 9.50
C THR A 732 5.00 -18.17 10.00
N MET A 733 5.96 -18.59 9.18
CA MET A 733 6.88 -19.67 9.50
C MET A 733 8.28 -19.28 9.06
N ALA A 734 9.27 -19.67 9.86
CA ALA A 734 10.67 -19.51 9.54
C ALA A 734 11.49 -20.57 10.29
N GLU A 735 12.53 -21.08 9.63
CA GLU A 735 13.47 -22.01 10.24
C GLU A 735 12.78 -23.25 10.85
N ASN A 736 12.62 -23.31 12.17
CA ASN A 736 12.05 -24.42 12.93
C ASN A 736 10.83 -24.01 13.76
N TRP A 737 10.22 -22.86 13.47
CA TRP A 737 9.10 -22.35 14.26
C TRP A 737 8.06 -21.68 13.39
N TYR A 738 6.84 -21.62 13.90
CA TYR A 738 5.76 -20.87 13.29
C TYR A 738 4.98 -20.10 14.36
N ALA A 739 4.28 -19.06 13.91
CA ALA A 739 3.43 -18.26 14.76
C ALA A 739 2.14 -17.93 14.03
N CYS A 740 1.02 -17.97 14.75
CA CYS A 740 -0.29 -17.59 14.24
C CYS A 740 -0.96 -16.58 15.19
N THR A 741 -1.57 -15.56 14.61
CA THR A 741 -2.34 -14.52 15.29
C THR A 741 -3.82 -14.64 14.94
N PHE A 742 -4.67 -14.50 15.95
CA PHE A 742 -6.13 -14.54 15.81
C PHE A 742 -6.82 -13.86 17.00
N PHE A 743 -8.10 -13.52 16.84
CA PHE A 743 -8.94 -13.06 17.96
C PHE A 743 -9.74 -14.22 18.52
N GLY A 744 -9.76 -14.38 19.84
CA GLY A 744 -10.50 -15.48 20.46
C GLY A 744 -10.89 -15.24 21.91
N GLN A 745 -11.87 -16.04 22.34
CA GLN A 745 -12.30 -16.18 23.73
C GLN A 745 -11.73 -17.49 24.30
N TYR A 746 -10.71 -17.38 25.14
CA TYR A 746 -10.11 -18.51 25.81
C TYR A 746 -10.70 -18.68 27.21
N THR A 747 -11.00 -19.91 27.63
CA THR A 747 -11.42 -20.22 29.00
C THR A 747 -10.23 -20.71 29.81
N LEU A 748 -9.94 -20.05 30.92
CA LEU A 748 -8.82 -20.41 31.80
C LEU A 748 -9.03 -21.80 32.42
N GLU A 749 -7.99 -22.62 32.33
CA GLU A 749 -7.90 -23.94 32.97
C GLU A 749 -7.39 -23.88 34.42
N ASP A 750 -7.63 -22.76 35.12
CA ASP A 750 -7.25 -22.56 36.52
C ASP A 750 -8.36 -22.98 37.52
N GLY A 751 -9.39 -23.66 37.02
CA GLY A 751 -10.58 -24.05 37.79
C GLY A 751 -11.57 -22.91 38.04
N THR A 752 -11.25 -21.66 37.67
CA THR A 752 -12.16 -20.51 37.87
C THR A 752 -13.20 -20.36 36.77
N LYS A 753 -13.02 -21.06 35.62
CA LYS A 753 -13.85 -20.95 34.41
C LYS A 753 -14.00 -19.52 33.89
N ARG A 754 -13.07 -18.62 34.22
CA ARG A 754 -13.04 -17.26 33.67
C ARG A 754 -12.66 -17.35 32.20
N SER A 755 -13.27 -16.50 31.38
CA SER A 755 -12.88 -16.37 29.97
C SER A 755 -12.18 -15.05 29.72
N ILE A 756 -11.12 -15.09 28.93
CA ILE A 756 -10.36 -13.93 28.46
C ILE A 756 -10.64 -13.78 26.97
N LYS A 757 -11.04 -12.57 26.58
CA LYS A 757 -11.20 -12.19 25.18
C LYS A 757 -10.03 -11.29 24.79
N GLY A 758 -9.45 -11.53 23.62
CA GLY A 758 -8.39 -10.68 23.11
C GLY A 758 -7.74 -11.24 21.86
N TYR A 759 -6.85 -10.43 21.30
CA TYR A 759 -5.93 -10.88 20.26
C TYR A 759 -4.87 -11.77 20.90
N GLN A 760 -4.57 -12.87 20.23
CA GLN A 760 -3.61 -13.85 20.69
C GLN A 760 -2.58 -14.08 19.60
N ILE A 761 -1.32 -14.28 20.00
CA ILE A 761 -0.28 -14.86 19.15
C ILE A 761 0.17 -16.15 19.81
N VAL A 762 0.06 -17.24 19.07
CA VAL A 762 0.55 -18.56 19.50
C VAL A 762 1.79 -18.89 18.70
N VAL A 763 2.85 -19.30 19.40
CA VAL A 763 4.16 -19.58 18.81
C VAL A 763 4.55 -21.01 19.14
N SER A 764 4.97 -21.75 18.12
CA SER A 764 5.32 -23.16 18.23
C SER A 764 6.74 -23.37 17.71
N ASP A 765 7.62 -23.87 18.58
CA ASP A 765 8.97 -24.31 18.24
C ASP A 765 8.99 -25.82 17.97
N LEU A 766 9.76 -26.23 16.96
CA LEU A 766 9.89 -27.60 16.52
C LEU A 766 11.30 -28.13 16.82
N TYR A 767 11.38 -29.21 17.59
CA TYR A 767 12.63 -29.90 17.96
C TYR A 767 12.59 -31.37 17.52
N GLU A 768 13.75 -31.97 17.27
CA GLU A 768 13.84 -33.39 16.88
C GLU A 768 13.46 -34.35 18.02
N SER A 769 13.62 -33.93 19.28
CA SER A 769 13.30 -34.70 20.48
C SER A 769 12.87 -33.79 21.64
N SER A 770 12.14 -34.34 22.59
CA SER A 770 11.84 -33.70 23.88
C SER A 770 13.04 -33.67 24.82
N SER A 771 14.05 -34.50 24.57
CA SER A 771 15.24 -34.62 25.41
C SER A 771 16.44 -33.88 24.80
N PRO A 772 17.21 -33.10 25.57
CA PRO A 772 18.44 -32.48 25.07
C PRO A 772 19.53 -33.51 24.76
N ASN A 773 20.41 -33.20 23.80
CA ASN A 773 21.43 -34.07 23.22
C ASN A 773 20.89 -35.35 22.55
N ASP A 774 19.61 -35.35 22.21
CA ASP A 774 18.96 -36.46 21.53
C ASP A 774 18.37 -35.97 20.19
N ARG A 775 18.67 -36.70 19.13
CA ARG A 775 18.15 -36.46 17.77
C ARG A 775 16.91 -37.29 17.47
N GLY A 776 16.38 -37.96 18.49
CA GLY A 776 15.21 -38.80 18.39
C GLY A 776 15.43 -39.91 17.35
N PRO A 777 14.41 -40.20 16.52
CA PRO A 777 14.53 -41.25 15.51
C PRO A 777 15.59 -41.01 14.43
N LEU A 778 16.06 -39.77 14.25
CA LEU A 778 17.06 -39.44 13.24
C LEU A 778 18.47 -39.95 13.58
N GLY A 779 18.77 -40.15 14.87
CA GLY A 779 20.08 -40.61 15.35
C GLY A 779 21.24 -39.81 14.74
N ASP A 780 22.28 -40.51 14.29
CA ASP A 780 23.47 -39.90 13.68
C ASP A 780 23.30 -39.60 12.18
N SER A 781 22.08 -39.70 11.63
CA SER A 781 21.85 -39.47 10.20
C SER A 781 22.19 -38.03 9.81
N VAL A 782 23.00 -37.89 8.76
CA VAL A 782 23.38 -36.58 8.21
C VAL A 782 22.28 -36.02 7.31
N ASN A 783 21.51 -36.89 6.66
CA ASN A 783 20.48 -36.50 5.69
C ASN A 783 19.09 -36.91 6.18
N PHE A 784 18.11 -36.06 5.89
CA PHE A 784 16.69 -36.34 6.07
C PHE A 784 15.99 -36.40 4.71
N SER A 785 15.01 -37.29 4.58
CA SER A 785 14.15 -37.39 3.40
C SER A 785 12.75 -37.78 3.86
N SER A 786 11.74 -37.03 3.43
CA SER A 786 10.34 -37.29 3.76
C SER A 786 9.79 -38.60 3.18
N LEU A 787 10.49 -39.21 2.22
CA LEU A 787 10.04 -40.42 1.50
C LEU A 787 10.91 -41.64 1.75
N LYS A 788 12.20 -41.46 2.09
CA LYS A 788 13.10 -42.60 2.27
C LYS A 788 12.94 -43.18 3.68
N PRO A 789 12.77 -44.51 3.81
CA PRO A 789 12.82 -45.16 5.11
C PRO A 789 14.19 -44.95 5.75
N MET A 790 14.21 -44.82 7.07
CA MET A 790 15.45 -44.74 7.84
C MET A 790 16.12 -46.10 7.94
N ASP A 791 17.46 -46.13 7.90
CA ASP A 791 18.25 -47.37 7.96
C ASP A 791 18.07 -48.12 9.30
N THR A 792 17.78 -47.40 10.39
CA THR A 792 17.50 -47.97 11.73
C THR A 792 16.23 -47.34 12.33
N PRO A 793 15.02 -47.88 12.01
CA PRO A 793 13.78 -47.27 12.43
C PRO A 793 13.51 -47.51 13.92
N THR A 794 13.68 -46.48 14.75
CA THR A 794 13.25 -46.46 16.16
C THR A 794 11.85 -45.83 16.34
N GLY A 795 11.33 -45.17 15.31
CA GLY A 795 10.00 -44.54 15.22
C GLY A 795 9.91 -43.57 14.04
N PRO A 796 8.74 -42.95 13.77
CA PRO A 796 8.64 -41.88 12.79
C PRO A 796 9.33 -40.61 13.32
N PRO A 797 10.15 -39.89 12.52
CA PRO A 797 10.81 -38.65 12.93
C PRO A 797 9.83 -37.48 12.96
N LEU A 798 8.91 -37.50 13.92
CA LEU A 798 7.96 -36.42 14.17
C LEU A 798 8.59 -35.35 15.06
N PRO A 799 8.26 -34.06 14.86
CA PRO A 799 8.75 -32.99 15.71
C PRO A 799 8.16 -33.09 17.12
N TRP A 800 8.98 -32.81 18.12
CA TRP A 800 8.51 -32.37 19.43
C TRP A 800 8.16 -30.88 19.35
N VAL A 801 6.92 -30.54 19.70
CA VAL A 801 6.40 -29.17 19.60
C VAL A 801 6.35 -28.55 20.98
N GLU A 802 7.05 -27.43 21.15
CA GLU A 802 6.91 -26.56 22.32
C GLU A 802 6.11 -25.33 21.93
N GLU A 803 4.92 -25.20 22.50
CA GLU A 803 3.94 -24.19 22.12
C GLU A 803 3.60 -23.29 23.30
N GLN A 804 3.46 -21.99 23.03
CA GLN A 804 3.01 -21.02 24.03
C GLN A 804 2.16 -19.91 23.40
N ALA A 805 1.10 -19.53 24.11
CA ALA A 805 0.21 -18.44 23.73
C ALA A 805 0.51 -17.15 24.51
N TYR A 806 0.32 -16.01 23.82
CA TYR A 806 0.44 -14.67 24.35
C TYR A 806 -0.77 -13.83 23.95
N VAL A 807 -1.17 -12.90 24.82
CA VAL A 807 -2.24 -11.94 24.57
C VAL A 807 -1.64 -10.61 24.11
N LEU A 808 -2.18 -10.06 23.02
CA LEU A 808 -1.81 -8.78 22.44
C LEU A 808 -2.84 -7.71 22.77
N SER A 809 -2.37 -6.46 22.90
CA SER A 809 -3.23 -5.30 23.23
C SER A 809 -4.11 -4.82 22.06
N GLN A 810 -3.80 -5.23 20.83
CA GLN A 810 -4.46 -4.79 19.59
C GLN A 810 -4.25 -5.84 18.48
N PRO A 811 -5.01 -5.78 17.36
CA PRO A 811 -4.83 -6.72 16.24
C PRO A 811 -3.42 -6.65 15.64
N LEU A 812 -2.90 -7.82 15.25
CA LEU A 812 -1.67 -7.96 14.48
C LEU A 812 -1.99 -8.79 13.23
N ASP A 813 -1.68 -8.25 12.06
CA ASP A 813 -2.05 -8.82 10.75
C ASP A 813 -0.86 -8.75 9.77
N SER A 814 -0.96 -9.42 8.62
CA SER A 814 0.07 -9.43 7.56
C SER A 814 1.46 -9.80 8.09
N LEU A 815 1.56 -10.92 8.81
CA LEU A 815 2.80 -11.35 9.42
C LEU A 815 3.88 -11.65 8.37
N ALA A 816 5.10 -11.20 8.65
CA ALA A 816 6.30 -11.54 7.88
C ALA A 816 7.49 -11.74 8.82
N VAL A 817 8.54 -12.39 8.34
CA VAL A 817 9.78 -12.58 9.11
C VAL A 817 10.93 -11.88 8.39
N THR A 818 11.77 -11.19 9.16
CA THR A 818 13.00 -10.57 8.64
C THR A 818 13.93 -11.62 8.04
N GLN A 819 14.55 -11.28 6.91
CA GLN A 819 15.47 -12.17 6.19
C GLN A 819 16.86 -11.56 6.15
N THR A 820 17.87 -12.35 6.49
CA THR A 820 19.29 -11.99 6.40
C THR A 820 20.03 -13.00 5.53
N ARG A 821 21.25 -12.67 5.12
CA ARG A 821 21.99 -13.42 4.10
C ARG A 821 22.28 -14.88 4.50
N GLN A 822 22.59 -15.13 5.76
CA GLN A 822 23.02 -16.42 6.31
C GLN A 822 22.15 -16.90 7.47
N GLY A 823 21.18 -16.10 7.93
CA GLY A 823 20.29 -16.46 9.03
C GLY A 823 21.00 -16.53 10.39
N ILE A 824 22.07 -15.76 10.56
CA ILE A 824 22.86 -15.67 11.81
C ILE A 824 22.21 -14.65 12.76
N ALA A 825 21.80 -13.50 12.23
CA ALA A 825 21.10 -12.50 13.04
C ALA A 825 19.79 -13.08 13.58
N ASN A 826 19.41 -12.66 14.80
CA ASN A 826 18.10 -13.01 15.36
C ASN A 826 16.98 -12.63 14.39
N ARG A 827 15.93 -13.45 14.32
CA ARG A 827 14.76 -13.13 13.51
C ARG A 827 13.79 -12.24 14.27
N GLN A 828 13.10 -11.37 13.56
CA GLN A 828 11.97 -10.58 14.07
C GLN A 828 10.71 -10.92 13.29
N VAL A 829 9.59 -11.05 14.00
CA VAL A 829 8.25 -11.14 13.41
C VAL A 829 7.77 -9.71 13.18
N LEU A 830 7.63 -9.35 11.91
CA LEU A 830 7.01 -8.11 11.47
C LEU A 830 5.50 -8.31 11.39
N GLY A 831 4.73 -7.31 11.79
CA GLY A 831 3.29 -7.32 11.58
C GLY A 831 2.69 -5.92 11.56
N TYR A 832 1.55 -5.81 10.90
CA TYR A 832 0.78 -4.57 10.79
C TYR A 832 -0.24 -4.47 11.93
N LEU A 833 -0.33 -3.27 12.51
CA LEU A 833 -1.27 -2.91 13.57
C LEU A 833 -2.37 -2.05 12.94
N PRO A 834 -3.52 -2.61 12.52
CA PRO A 834 -4.51 -1.88 11.74
C PRO A 834 -5.21 -0.75 12.50
N GLU A 835 -5.30 -0.85 13.83
CA GLU A 835 -5.94 0.20 14.66
C GLU A 835 -5.02 1.39 14.93
N SER A 836 -3.71 1.16 15.12
CA SER A 836 -2.72 2.22 15.34
C SER A 836 -1.99 2.66 14.08
N HIS A 837 -2.23 1.99 12.95
CA HIS A 837 -1.58 2.23 11.65
C HIS A 837 -0.04 2.18 11.71
N GLY A 838 0.47 1.21 12.47
CA GLY A 838 1.91 1.04 12.70
C GLY A 838 2.39 -0.32 12.21
N ILE A 839 3.69 -0.44 11.94
CA ILE A 839 4.34 -1.72 11.68
C ILE A 839 5.25 -2.02 12.87
N VAL A 840 5.05 -3.17 13.50
CA VAL A 840 5.82 -3.60 14.67
C VAL A 840 6.77 -4.73 14.31
N GLY A 841 7.97 -4.71 14.89
CA GLY A 841 8.92 -5.82 14.87
C GLY A 841 9.02 -6.48 16.25
N LEU A 842 8.39 -7.64 16.42
CA LEU A 842 8.48 -8.43 17.65
C LEU A 842 9.73 -9.31 17.62
N SER A 843 10.63 -9.10 18.59
CA SER A 843 11.82 -9.93 18.78
C SER A 843 11.44 -11.37 19.09
N ARG A 844 12.17 -12.31 18.47
CA ARG A 844 12.01 -13.74 18.75
C ARG A 844 12.25 -14.10 20.22
N GLN A 845 13.03 -13.32 20.98
CA GLN A 845 13.24 -13.56 22.42
C GLN A 845 11.96 -13.35 23.25
N ILE A 846 11.11 -12.40 22.86
CA ILE A 846 9.82 -12.14 23.52
C ILE A 846 8.82 -13.23 23.17
N LEU A 847 8.90 -13.75 21.96
CA LEU A 847 8.03 -14.79 21.41
C LEU A 847 8.52 -16.22 21.68
N ASP A 848 9.50 -16.43 22.58
CA ASP A 848 10.05 -17.76 22.83
C ASP A 848 9.11 -18.62 23.70
N PRO A 849 8.62 -19.78 23.22
CA PRO A 849 7.69 -20.60 23.99
C PRO A 849 8.31 -21.18 25.27
N ARG A 850 9.65 -21.21 25.38
CA ARG A 850 10.39 -21.79 26.52
C ARG A 850 10.59 -20.81 27.67
N ARG A 851 10.00 -19.62 27.60
CA ARG A 851 10.04 -18.63 28.67
C ARG A 851 9.52 -19.24 29.99
N PRO A 852 10.28 -19.18 31.11
CA PRO A 852 9.87 -19.82 32.35
C PRO A 852 8.52 -19.32 32.89
N VAL A 853 7.59 -20.25 33.10
CA VAL A 853 6.26 -19.97 33.66
C VAL A 853 6.31 -19.99 35.19
N GLY A 854 5.73 -18.97 35.84
CA GLY A 854 5.59 -18.93 37.30
C GLY A 854 6.88 -18.66 38.09
N ARG A 855 8.04 -18.54 37.43
CA ARG A 855 9.34 -18.23 38.06
C ARG A 855 10.17 -17.25 37.24
N ASP A 856 11.15 -16.62 37.87
CA ASP A 856 12.15 -15.84 37.14
C ASP A 856 13.16 -16.75 36.43
N SER A 857 13.72 -16.27 35.32
CA SER A 857 14.82 -16.96 34.63
C SER A 857 16.09 -16.95 35.48
N THR A 858 16.77 -18.09 35.53
CA THR A 858 18.07 -18.24 36.19
C THR A 858 19.15 -17.43 35.44
N PRO A 859 20.27 -17.08 36.09
CA PRO A 859 21.39 -16.40 35.42
C PRO A 859 21.90 -17.18 34.19
N ALA A 860 21.98 -18.51 34.29
CA ALA A 860 22.44 -19.36 33.19
C ALA A 860 21.46 -19.35 32.01
N GLU A 861 20.15 -19.40 32.25
CA GLU A 861 19.12 -19.27 31.20
C GLU A 861 19.15 -17.89 30.52
N LYS A 862 19.41 -16.82 31.29
CA LYS A 862 19.53 -15.47 30.74
C LYS A 862 20.79 -15.30 29.89
N GLU A 863 21.94 -15.77 30.37
CA GLU A 863 23.24 -15.59 29.71
C GLU A 863 23.41 -16.50 28.49
N ALA A 864 23.00 -17.77 28.60
CA ALA A 864 23.20 -18.75 27.52
C ALA A 864 22.09 -18.72 26.47
N GLU A 865 20.84 -18.51 26.88
CA GLU A 865 19.67 -18.65 26.00
C GLU A 865 18.87 -17.36 25.80
N GLY A 866 19.16 -16.30 26.56
CA GLY A 866 18.41 -15.05 26.49
C GLY A 866 16.96 -15.16 27.00
N LEU A 867 16.63 -16.20 27.77
CA LEU A 867 15.26 -16.44 28.21
C LEU A 867 14.83 -15.44 29.29
N ILE A 868 13.66 -14.85 29.10
CA ILE A 868 13.00 -13.98 30.09
C ILE A 868 11.78 -14.69 30.69
N LYS A 869 11.36 -14.29 31.89
CA LYS A 869 10.15 -14.83 32.54
C LYS A 869 8.94 -14.71 31.62
N TYR A 870 8.10 -15.74 31.58
CA TYR A 870 6.85 -15.69 30.83
C TYR A 870 5.89 -14.66 31.44
N THR A 871 5.37 -13.80 30.56
CA THR A 871 4.31 -12.86 30.86
C THR A 871 3.24 -13.04 29.77
N PRO A 872 1.99 -13.37 30.14
CA PRO A 872 0.96 -13.69 29.15
C PRO A 872 0.61 -12.49 28.28
N GLY A 873 0.57 -11.28 28.85
CA GLY A 873 0.39 -10.05 28.08
C GLY A 873 1.70 -9.58 27.45
N ILE A 874 1.68 -9.34 26.14
CA ILE A 874 2.70 -8.59 25.41
C ILE A 874 2.11 -7.22 25.11
N GLU A 875 2.62 -6.20 25.79
CA GLU A 875 2.35 -4.81 25.44
C GLU A 875 3.23 -4.41 24.25
N ILE A 876 2.65 -3.73 23.28
CA ILE A 876 3.41 -3.19 22.14
C ILE A 876 4.21 -1.99 22.62
N ASP A 877 5.52 -2.18 22.79
CA ASP A 877 6.45 -1.08 23.06
C ASP A 877 6.52 -0.15 21.83
N PRO A 878 6.23 1.15 21.94
CA PRO A 878 6.38 2.09 20.83
C PRO A 878 7.77 2.08 20.17
N LYS A 879 8.81 1.64 20.89
CA LYS A 879 10.16 1.49 20.32
C LYS A 879 10.25 0.36 19.30
N SER A 880 9.49 -0.71 19.46
CA SER A 880 9.48 -1.83 18.49
C SER A 880 8.66 -1.52 17.23
N VAL A 881 7.96 -0.38 17.19
CA VAL A 881 7.24 0.09 16.00
C VAL A 881 8.24 0.68 15.00
N VAL A 882 8.59 -0.11 13.98
CA VAL A 882 9.58 0.26 12.96
C VAL A 882 9.13 1.45 12.10
N SER A 883 7.81 1.69 12.01
CA SER A 883 7.25 2.86 11.33
C SER A 883 7.25 4.12 12.19
N HIS A 884 7.64 4.06 13.47
CA HIS A 884 7.74 5.19 14.41
C HIS A 884 6.52 6.13 14.36
N GLN A 885 6.70 7.40 14.02
CA GLN A 885 5.63 8.41 13.92
C GLN A 885 4.86 8.35 12.57
N ARG A 886 5.30 7.53 11.62
CA ARG A 886 4.63 7.38 10.32
C ARG A 886 3.40 6.49 10.47
N ASN A 887 2.25 7.09 10.22
CA ASN A 887 0.95 6.44 10.16
C ASN A 887 0.80 5.77 8.78
N VAL A 888 1.02 4.45 8.71
CA VAL A 888 0.97 3.65 7.48
C VAL A 888 -0.42 3.03 7.36
N LEU A 889 -1.24 3.53 6.44
CA LEU A 889 -2.61 3.05 6.27
C LEU A 889 -2.71 1.82 5.39
N GLY A 890 -3.66 0.94 5.73
CA GLY A 890 -4.21 -0.09 4.85
C GLY A 890 -3.20 -1.08 4.27
N VAL A 891 -2.20 -1.51 5.06
CA VAL A 891 -1.21 -2.51 4.64
C VAL A 891 -1.91 -3.83 4.30
N LYS A 892 -1.52 -4.41 3.16
CA LYS A 892 -1.99 -5.71 2.65
C LYS A 892 -0.93 -6.80 2.70
N GLY A 893 0.35 -6.41 2.73
CA GLY A 893 1.45 -7.34 2.85
C GLY A 893 2.75 -6.65 3.23
N ILE A 894 3.66 -7.43 3.80
CA ILE A 894 5.01 -7.03 4.18
C ILE A 894 5.98 -8.01 3.51
N VAL A 895 6.98 -7.49 2.80
CA VAL A 895 8.02 -8.29 2.15
C VAL A 895 9.38 -7.90 2.67
N ALA A 896 10.09 -8.88 3.21
CA ALA A 896 11.49 -8.74 3.61
C ALA A 896 12.43 -9.27 2.51
N SER A 897 13.60 -8.66 2.36
CA SER A 897 14.69 -9.13 1.50
C SER A 897 16.03 -8.99 2.22
N PRO A 898 16.95 -9.95 2.08
CA PRO A 898 18.27 -9.84 2.67
C PRO A 898 19.10 -8.74 1.98
N ALA A 899 19.89 -8.02 2.78
CA ALA A 899 21.01 -7.23 2.29
C ALA A 899 22.25 -8.11 2.07
N ILE A 900 23.34 -7.55 1.52
CA ILE A 900 24.62 -8.28 1.41
C ILE A 900 25.28 -8.41 2.80
N VAL A 901 25.06 -7.43 3.66
CA VAL A 901 25.40 -7.46 5.08
C VAL A 901 24.43 -8.33 5.86
N GLU A 902 24.95 -9.09 6.81
CA GLU A 902 24.18 -10.07 7.59
C GLU A 902 23.31 -9.40 8.64
N SER A 903 23.71 -8.26 9.18
CA SER A 903 22.97 -7.60 10.27
C SER A 903 21.64 -6.98 9.84
N THR A 904 21.42 -6.77 8.54
CA THR A 904 20.35 -5.89 8.02
C THR A 904 19.40 -6.62 7.08
N SER A 905 18.10 -6.38 7.28
CA SER A 905 17.02 -6.81 6.41
C SER A 905 16.31 -5.59 5.81
N LEU A 906 16.01 -5.64 4.52
CA LEU A 906 15.23 -4.62 3.83
C LEU A 906 13.75 -4.99 3.90
N VAL A 907 12.90 -4.04 4.29
CA VAL A 907 11.47 -4.29 4.52
C VAL A 907 10.66 -3.29 3.71
N VAL A 908 9.66 -3.80 2.98
CA VAL A 908 8.63 -2.96 2.37
C VAL A 908 7.26 -3.46 2.79
N ALA A 909 6.42 -2.55 3.27
CA ALA A 909 5.00 -2.75 3.48
C ALA A 909 4.24 -2.02 2.37
N TYR A 910 3.23 -2.70 1.82
CA TYR A 910 2.44 -2.19 0.71
C TYR A 910 0.95 -2.38 0.96
N GLY A 911 0.13 -1.51 0.38
CA GLY A 911 -1.32 -1.52 0.52
C GLY A 911 -1.89 -0.20 0.03
N VAL A 912 -2.67 0.49 0.86
CA VAL A 912 -3.03 1.91 0.59
C VAL A 912 -1.77 2.76 0.55
N ASP A 913 -0.92 2.64 1.57
CA ASP A 913 0.39 3.28 1.60
C ASP A 913 1.49 2.34 1.16
N VAL A 914 2.64 2.94 0.84
CA VAL A 914 3.90 2.22 0.67
C VAL A 914 4.92 2.76 1.67
N PHE A 915 5.44 1.89 2.53
CA PHE A 915 6.46 2.20 3.51
C PHE A 915 7.65 1.26 3.32
N GLY A 916 8.84 1.80 3.19
CA GLY A 916 10.08 1.01 3.12
C GLY A 916 11.06 1.44 4.18
N THR A 917 11.78 0.48 4.76
CA THR A 917 12.81 0.73 5.79
C THR A 917 13.85 -0.37 5.82
N ARG A 918 14.91 -0.16 6.61
CA ARG A 918 15.92 -1.15 6.96
C ARG A 918 15.72 -1.53 8.41
N VAL A 919 15.76 -2.83 8.70
CA VAL A 919 15.63 -3.36 10.05
C VAL A 919 16.89 -4.15 10.37
N ALA A 920 17.48 -3.91 11.55
CA ALA A 920 18.64 -4.64 12.04
C ALA A 920 18.27 -5.43 13.32
N PRO A 921 17.77 -6.66 13.20
CA PRO A 921 17.16 -7.39 14.32
C PRO A 921 18.06 -7.60 15.54
N SER A 922 19.38 -7.69 15.32
CA SER A 922 20.40 -7.89 16.36
C SER A 922 21.28 -6.66 16.54
N GLY A 923 20.85 -5.50 16.01
CA GLY A 923 21.71 -4.35 15.82
C GLY A 923 22.72 -4.56 14.69
N VAL A 924 23.41 -3.48 14.31
CA VAL A 924 24.34 -3.45 13.18
C VAL A 924 25.73 -3.84 13.66
N PHE A 925 26.11 -5.13 13.50
CA PHE A 925 27.37 -5.67 14.01
C PHE A 925 28.47 -5.82 12.95
N ASP A 926 28.13 -5.72 11.67
CA ASP A 926 29.05 -5.88 10.52
C ASP A 926 29.30 -4.56 9.76
N ILE A 927 28.73 -3.46 10.24
CA ILE A 927 29.01 -2.10 9.75
C ILE A 927 29.43 -1.23 10.93
N LEU A 928 30.39 -0.35 10.69
CA LEU A 928 30.82 0.65 11.65
C LEU A 928 29.74 1.73 11.78
N GLY A 929 29.12 1.85 12.95
CA GLY A 929 28.05 2.82 13.18
C GLY A 929 28.50 4.28 13.03
N ASN A 930 27.55 5.17 12.73
CA ASN A 930 27.79 6.61 12.54
C ASN A 930 28.37 7.30 13.78
N GLY A 931 28.11 6.75 14.98
CA GLY A 931 28.67 7.24 16.24
C GLY A 931 30.16 6.95 16.46
N PHE A 932 30.83 6.22 15.55
CA PHE A 932 32.25 5.92 15.70
C PHE A 932 33.12 7.17 15.48
N ASN A 933 33.91 7.55 16.49
CA ASN A 933 34.72 8.77 16.47
C ASN A 933 36.00 8.61 15.64
N LYS A 934 35.86 8.69 14.32
CA LYS A 934 36.97 8.60 13.35
C LYS A 934 38.03 9.69 13.56
N VAL A 935 37.62 10.90 13.94
CA VAL A 935 38.54 12.02 14.20
C VAL A 935 39.49 11.69 15.35
N THR A 936 38.99 11.11 16.44
CA THR A 936 39.82 10.71 17.59
C THR A 936 40.79 9.61 17.21
N LEU A 937 40.35 8.61 16.43
CA LEU A 937 41.21 7.56 15.90
C LEU A 937 42.37 8.15 15.09
N VAL A 938 42.06 8.97 14.08
CA VAL A 938 43.06 9.60 13.21
C VAL A 938 44.01 10.50 14.00
N SER A 939 43.48 11.32 14.91
CA SER A 939 44.29 12.22 15.74
C SER A 939 45.26 11.46 16.64
N THR A 940 44.83 10.33 17.21
CA THR A 940 45.68 9.47 18.04
C THR A 940 46.80 8.84 17.22
N VAL A 941 46.50 8.34 16.02
CA VAL A 941 47.51 7.78 15.11
C VAL A 941 48.56 8.83 14.73
N VAL A 942 48.13 10.05 14.38
CA VAL A 942 49.04 11.15 14.05
C VAL A 942 49.90 11.56 15.26
N ALA A 943 49.30 11.64 16.44
CA ALA A 943 50.03 11.97 17.67
C ALA A 943 51.09 10.92 18.02
N LEU A 944 50.75 9.63 17.90
CA LEU A 944 51.69 8.52 18.11
C LEU A 944 52.83 8.56 17.08
N LEU A 945 52.51 8.79 15.80
CA LEU A 945 53.51 8.90 14.74
C LEU A 945 54.47 10.07 15.01
N GLY A 946 53.95 11.26 15.35
CA GLY A 946 54.76 12.41 15.74
C GLY A 946 55.65 12.11 16.95
N GLY A 947 55.10 11.43 17.96
CA GLY A 947 55.85 10.96 19.13
C GLY A 947 57.01 10.02 18.76
N VAL A 948 56.77 9.04 17.88
CA VAL A 948 57.80 8.12 17.38
C VAL A 948 58.88 8.86 16.58
N LEU A 949 58.48 9.76 15.67
CA LEU A 949 59.42 10.55 14.87
C LEU A 949 60.30 11.46 15.74
N PHE A 950 59.78 11.96 16.86
CA PHE A 950 60.54 12.78 17.79
C PHE A 950 61.44 11.95 18.72
N LEU A 951 60.93 10.84 19.28
CA LEU A 951 61.66 10.00 20.23
C LEU A 951 62.72 9.12 19.56
N SER A 952 62.48 8.63 18.34
CA SER A 952 63.42 7.77 17.60
C SER A 952 64.83 8.35 17.49
N PRO A 953 65.03 9.59 16.99
CA PRO A 953 66.38 10.19 16.94
C PRO A 953 66.96 10.47 18.33
N MET A 954 66.14 10.83 19.32
CA MET A 954 66.61 11.04 20.71
C MET A 954 67.14 9.75 21.33
N VAL A 955 66.41 8.64 21.18
CA VAL A 955 66.82 7.33 21.68
C VAL A 955 68.04 6.83 20.92
N ARG A 956 68.08 6.99 19.59
CA ARG A 956 69.24 6.63 18.77
C ARG A 956 70.49 7.39 19.19
N ARG A 957 70.38 8.71 19.42
CA ARG A 957 71.47 9.54 19.96
C ARG A 957 71.91 9.08 21.35
N LYS A 958 70.96 8.81 22.26
CA LYS A 958 71.27 8.33 23.62
C LYS A 958 71.96 6.96 23.62
N GLN A 959 71.52 6.04 22.75
CA GLN A 959 72.14 4.73 22.59
C GLN A 959 73.54 4.81 21.99
N ILE A 960 73.75 5.68 20.99
CA ILE A 960 75.07 5.95 20.42
C ILE A 960 75.98 6.50 21.53
N ASN A 961 75.61 7.58 22.22
CA ASN A 961 76.44 8.15 23.28
C ASN A 961 76.81 7.13 24.37
N ARG A 962 75.85 6.32 24.82
CA ARG A 962 76.10 5.28 25.84
C ARG A 962 77.06 4.18 25.36
N ARG A 963 77.10 3.87 24.06
CA ARG A 963 78.09 2.95 23.47
C ARG A 963 79.47 3.58 23.38
N TRP A 964 79.55 4.89 23.16
CA TRP A 964 80.81 5.64 23.10
C TRP A 964 81.40 5.90 24.49
N GLU A 965 80.60 6.00 25.55
CA GLU A 965 81.07 6.09 26.95
C GLU A 965 81.55 4.74 27.54
N GLY A 966 81.27 3.62 26.86
CA GLY A 966 81.71 2.28 27.24
C GLY A 966 82.97 1.78 26.51
N LEU A 967 83.54 2.62 25.64
CA LEU A 967 84.87 2.50 25.03
C LEU A 967 85.80 3.46 25.77
#